data_AF-M5BMF2-F1
#
_entry.id   AF-M5BMF2-F1
#
_cell.length_a   1.000
_cell.length_b   1.000
_cell.length_c   1.000
_cell.angle_alpha   90.00
_cell.angle_beta   90.00
_cell.angle_gamma   90.00
#
_symmetry.space_group_name_H-M   'P 1'
#
loop_
_entity.id
_entity.type
_entity.pdbx_description
1 polymer ?
#
loop_
_entity_poly.entity_id
_entity_poly.type
_entity_poly.pdbx_seq_one_letter_code
_entity_poly.pdbx_strand_id
1 'polypeptide(L)'
;MVLSSPGGKAQAVIAPFSQHHGLLSLSRFFGRGSGELDGGAVVAVSETASETRQARSKNIWALTEKTLQKWTIGDGWEQMPFEYDVRASVQQGLVPQDQEEADLPELDIELHDLKMQGNEHALVLFSYLPPNELESNDSAPYRAYAIASFTPAGDTLTSITFDKVPYEGTRDPRPASNPTLELIDNGNVALVQFVDAVTLQSLNTGSTFKTHLMFKDRRWNRTLGHGVSDKQAPGANAVELMLMTVTSGQLSIHLDLSRIKRVDDTSKVKQSRAIMEQAIRFGTIQDNPFVFRLDPELKEADLGSAAVGLSRDIVNSAIHESRHAMDLTQHINQRLGQLQALMRFLNEDHATAHMSDSSRQSLAYDAEKLFAASALWQYENEHSGQRRKSLLTEIIERYFGNNGGPLEEGPVRAFFKGHLDDLAEVIINADYIVDDAYRSGAPNLVETLRVANQLVMIIYNTVEAFRQQSLGFYGLEEALPNLAPWTSEPEVLETMQDLFTYTGRMLGDRIRDLGNTLKTVPAERDIQNELKRQLQDLAKYLFAGYSERLEYLQRQNASAEDRKEAGALEQQFANYRPSMLRNLATYDQGEDAFRLAEQYRDFRSLAELCNDSKLANDLRTQNYLERYQQDFASELYQWYVEHGKLQTLLLQDRIYWPLLDGFLQSTDYPRISWLHNIAVENFQSTTLTLSGEVAKETKLDAKQLSTVAENDLESFNSGQVQDDLQVYDDQLDLVELQREIRVEFDSIVAEANVRGRPSIDVQADVLAQELIPSTVEDANNALFKRLVKQLLQRNVLSSYDLVDILTLRISKPESTSFIDAASVIERTSKESKEHTDALRTLWRRAWIEDDWIQVRDQSSQTDEQIWRNIQETAVWRLMMYLISVHEESLIIPPSEAAITPTSATLSSRFPDLPGHAIDALLSDLELEEIKLRRLLDSGDVEEWYAEAVERAKQVA
;
A
#
# COMPACT_ATOMS: atom_id res chain seq x y z
N MET A 1 -19.41 78.38 1.48
CA MET A 1 -19.88 79.35 0.47
C MET A 1 -21.40 79.38 0.56
N VAL A 2 -21.98 80.50 0.98
CA VAL A 2 -23.43 80.67 1.04
C VAL A 2 -23.87 81.39 -0.24
N LEU A 3 -24.75 80.76 -1.02
CA LEU A 3 -25.47 81.42 -2.09
C LEU A 3 -26.64 82.17 -1.45
N SER A 4 -26.41 83.42 -1.04
CA SER A 4 -27.51 84.27 -0.58
C SER A 4 -28.16 84.95 -1.79
N SER A 5 -29.48 85.08 -1.75
CA SER A 5 -30.26 85.83 -2.75
C SER A 5 -30.90 87.05 -2.09
N PRO A 6 -30.13 88.07 -1.68
CA PRO A 6 -30.73 89.34 -1.32
C PRO A 6 -31.31 89.98 -2.60
N GLY A 7 -32.64 89.92 -2.75
CA GLY A 7 -33.35 90.54 -3.87
C GLY A 7 -33.36 89.78 -5.20
N GLY A 8 -33.17 88.45 -5.20
CA GLY A 8 -33.31 87.61 -6.39
C GLY A 8 -32.05 87.47 -7.26
N LYS A 9 -30.92 88.05 -6.85
CA LYS A 9 -29.61 87.81 -7.48
C LYS A 9 -28.81 86.85 -6.61
N ALA A 10 -28.44 85.71 -7.17
CA ALA A 10 -27.54 84.77 -6.50
C ALA A 10 -26.14 85.38 -6.41
N GLN A 11 -25.68 85.68 -5.19
CA GLN A 11 -24.32 86.13 -4.93
C GLN A 11 -23.64 85.11 -4.01
N ALA A 12 -22.46 84.64 -4.42
CA ALA A 12 -21.65 83.75 -3.60
C ALA A 12 -20.94 84.57 -2.52
N VAL A 13 -21.26 84.32 -1.26
CA VAL A 13 -20.57 84.90 -0.10
C VAL A 13 -19.75 83.78 0.56
N ILE A 14 -18.46 84.01 0.75
CA ILE A 14 -17.57 83.10 1.46
C ILE A 14 -17.37 83.68 2.86
N ALA A 15 -17.84 82.97 3.87
CA ALA A 15 -17.58 83.27 5.28
C ALA A 15 -17.01 82.01 5.94
N PRO A 16 -15.91 82.09 6.70
CA PRO A 16 -15.45 80.99 7.54
C PRO A 16 -16.41 80.81 8.72
N PHE A 17 -16.67 79.57 9.14
CA PHE A 17 -17.49 79.29 10.32
C PHE A 17 -16.82 79.83 11.58
N SER A 18 -17.56 80.61 12.36
CA SER A 18 -17.14 81.17 13.63
C SER A 18 -17.49 80.23 14.78
N GLN A 19 -16.49 79.67 15.46
CA GLN A 19 -16.71 78.89 16.67
C GLN A 19 -17.08 79.84 17.82
N HIS A 20 -18.37 79.86 18.19
CA HIS A 20 -18.79 80.50 19.43
C HIS A 20 -18.42 79.61 20.63
N HIS A 21 -17.21 79.78 21.18
CA HIS A 21 -16.94 79.33 22.54
C HIS A 21 -17.90 80.06 23.49
N GLY A 22 -18.75 79.31 24.19
CA GLY A 22 -19.68 79.85 25.17
C GLY A 22 -18.97 80.79 26.15
N LEU A 23 -19.66 81.87 26.55
CA LEU A 23 -19.17 83.00 27.36
C LEU A 23 -18.58 82.64 28.75
N LEU A 24 -18.45 81.36 29.10
CA LEU A 24 -17.90 80.88 30.37
C LEU A 24 -16.58 80.10 30.24
N SER A 25 -15.98 80.02 29.04
CA SER A 25 -14.62 79.44 28.89
C SER A 25 -13.55 80.47 29.26
N LEU A 26 -12.87 80.26 30.39
CA LEU A 26 -11.76 81.09 30.92
C LEU A 26 -10.46 81.00 30.08
N SER A 27 -10.50 80.44 28.87
CA SER A 27 -9.33 80.26 28.00
C SER A 27 -8.85 81.55 27.29
N ARG A 28 -9.54 82.68 27.43
CA ARG A 28 -9.14 83.96 26.80
C ARG A 28 -7.94 84.69 27.43
N PHE A 29 -7.33 84.15 28.50
CA PHE A 29 -6.21 84.81 29.18
C PHE A 29 -4.80 84.43 28.71
N PHE A 30 -4.64 83.44 27.84
CA PHE A 30 -3.35 83.15 27.19
C PHE A 30 -3.46 83.34 25.68
N GLY A 31 -2.78 84.36 25.17
CA GLY A 31 -2.71 84.66 23.76
C GLY A 31 -2.01 83.54 22.98
N ARG A 32 -2.80 82.74 22.26
CA ARG A 32 -2.40 82.08 21.01
C ARG A 32 -3.43 82.46 19.94
N GLY A 33 -2.97 83.11 18.88
CA GLY A 33 -3.77 83.34 17.69
C GLY A 33 -4.13 82.01 17.04
N SER A 34 -5.31 81.95 16.41
CA SER A 34 -5.86 80.82 15.64
C SER A 34 -5.60 79.45 16.27
N GLY A 35 -6.47 79.03 17.18
CA GLY A 35 -6.44 77.66 17.70
C GLY A 35 -6.47 76.65 16.55
N GLU A 36 -5.43 75.82 16.48
CA GLU A 36 -5.48 74.56 15.76
C GLU A 36 -6.67 73.75 16.28
N LEU A 37 -7.49 73.25 15.36
CA LEU A 37 -8.57 72.31 15.64
C LEU A 37 -7.98 71.10 16.38
N ASP A 38 -8.46 70.80 17.59
CA ASP A 38 -8.05 69.60 18.34
C ASP A 38 -8.32 68.31 17.54
N GLY A 39 -9.26 68.38 16.59
CA GLY A 39 -9.67 67.31 15.68
C GLY A 39 -8.89 67.15 14.36
N GLY A 40 -7.99 68.07 13.99
CA GLY A 40 -7.25 68.00 12.71
C GLY A 40 -8.03 68.53 11.49
N ALA A 41 -7.61 68.14 10.27
CA ALA A 41 -8.24 68.59 9.03
C ALA A 41 -9.65 68.01 8.84
N VAL A 42 -10.54 68.72 8.13
CA VAL A 42 -11.86 68.19 7.75
C VAL A 42 -11.68 67.15 6.66
N VAL A 43 -12.08 65.91 6.96
CA VAL A 43 -12.01 64.75 6.08
C VAL A 43 -13.26 64.67 5.20
N ALA A 44 -14.45 64.79 5.79
CA ALA A 44 -15.72 64.62 5.09
C ALA A 44 -16.86 65.43 5.70
N VAL A 45 -17.91 65.66 4.91
CA VAL A 45 -19.08 66.44 5.31
C VAL A 45 -20.36 65.77 4.80
N SER A 46 -21.36 65.63 5.67
CA SER A 46 -22.69 65.08 5.33
C SER A 46 -23.79 66.04 5.79
N GLU A 47 -24.86 66.20 4.98
CA GLU A 47 -26.03 67.03 5.32
C GLU A 47 -27.17 66.16 5.87
N THR A 48 -27.92 66.68 6.84
CA THR A 48 -29.22 66.11 7.26
C THR A 48 -30.31 67.19 7.34
N ALA A 49 -31.57 66.76 7.31
CA ALA A 49 -32.69 67.65 7.47
C ALA A 49 -32.70 68.27 8.87
N SER A 50 -33.06 69.56 8.97
CA SER A 50 -33.20 70.22 10.26
C SER A 50 -34.43 69.72 11.02
N GLU A 51 -34.24 69.41 12.31
CA GLU A 51 -35.32 69.05 13.24
C GLU A 51 -36.17 70.28 13.64
N THR A 52 -35.67 71.50 13.38
CA THR A 52 -36.33 72.73 13.80
C THR A 52 -37.21 73.32 12.70
N ARG A 53 -38.48 73.62 13.01
CA ARG A 53 -39.44 74.27 12.09
C ARG A 53 -39.13 75.75 11.79
N GLN A 54 -38.03 76.29 12.32
CA GLN A 54 -37.63 77.67 12.09
C GLN A 54 -36.88 77.80 10.77
N ALA A 55 -37.21 78.87 10.03
CA ALA A 55 -36.82 79.17 8.66
C ALA A 55 -35.44 78.64 8.21
N ARG A 56 -35.43 77.84 7.12
CA ARG A 56 -34.27 77.50 6.27
C ARG A 56 -32.97 77.10 7.00
N SER A 57 -33.06 76.38 8.12
CA SER A 57 -31.87 75.78 8.74
C SER A 57 -31.55 74.40 8.14
N LYS A 58 -30.27 74.04 8.09
CA LYS A 58 -29.74 72.73 7.69
C LYS A 58 -28.73 72.25 8.73
N ASN A 59 -28.73 70.94 8.98
CA ASN A 59 -27.71 70.32 9.81
C ASN A 59 -26.59 69.79 8.90
N ILE A 60 -25.35 70.11 9.26
CA ILE A 60 -24.14 69.65 8.60
C ILE A 60 -23.31 68.90 9.63
N TRP A 61 -22.98 67.66 9.33
CA TRP A 61 -22.05 66.86 10.11
C TRP A 61 -20.69 66.90 9.42
N ALA A 62 -19.65 67.30 10.14
CA ALA A 62 -18.28 67.37 9.64
C ALA A 62 -17.42 66.36 10.39
N LEU A 63 -16.79 65.46 9.64
CA LEU A 63 -15.79 64.53 10.15
C LEU A 63 -14.41 65.17 9.99
N THR A 64 -13.68 65.29 11.08
CA THR A 64 -12.25 65.65 11.09
C THR A 64 -11.39 64.39 11.21
N GLU A 65 -10.08 64.52 11.21
CA GLU A 65 -9.15 63.39 11.38
C GLU A 65 -9.34 62.63 12.71
N LYS A 66 -9.97 63.26 13.72
CA LYS A 66 -10.23 62.64 15.03
C LYS A 66 -11.68 62.76 15.51
N THR A 67 -12.33 63.89 15.25
CA THR A 67 -13.64 64.22 15.84
C THR A 67 -14.77 64.33 14.82
N LEU A 68 -16.00 64.02 15.24
CA LEU A 68 -17.24 64.27 14.50
C LEU A 68 -17.97 65.47 15.11
N GLN A 69 -18.21 66.49 14.31
CA GLN A 69 -18.84 67.74 14.72
C GLN A 69 -20.22 67.90 14.07
N LYS A 70 -21.25 68.21 14.87
CA LYS A 70 -22.57 68.62 14.36
C LYS A 70 -22.62 70.14 14.28
N TRP A 71 -22.95 70.67 13.11
CA TRP A 71 -23.16 72.09 12.83
C TRP A 71 -24.61 72.31 12.41
N THR A 72 -25.27 73.32 12.96
CA THR A 72 -26.58 73.79 12.49
C THR A 72 -26.39 75.16 11.87
N ILE A 73 -26.76 75.29 10.59
CA ILE A 73 -26.57 76.51 9.81
C ILE A 73 -27.93 77.01 9.36
N GLY A 74 -28.23 78.27 9.64
CA GLY A 74 -29.40 78.98 9.13
C GLY A 74 -29.02 80.18 8.28
N ASP A 75 -30.02 80.94 7.83
CA ASP A 75 -29.83 82.17 7.04
C ASP A 75 -29.05 83.22 7.85
N GLY A 76 -27.71 83.19 7.76
CA GLY A 76 -26.79 84.15 8.38
C GLY A 76 -26.35 83.83 9.82
N TRP A 77 -26.61 82.63 10.33
CA TRP A 77 -26.11 82.17 11.63
C TRP A 77 -25.63 80.71 11.57
N GLU A 78 -24.67 80.38 12.43
CA GLU A 78 -24.12 79.03 12.57
C GLU A 78 -23.93 78.68 14.05
N GLN A 79 -24.12 77.41 14.42
CA GLN A 79 -23.87 76.91 15.76
C GLN A 79 -23.29 75.50 15.69
N MET A 80 -22.28 75.19 16.50
CA MET A 80 -21.75 73.83 16.69
C MET A 80 -22.27 73.27 18.03
N PRO A 81 -23.41 72.56 18.04
CA PRO A 81 -23.97 72.01 19.27
C PRO A 81 -23.15 70.88 19.89
N PHE A 82 -22.47 70.04 19.10
CA PHE A 82 -21.79 68.84 19.61
C PHE A 82 -20.48 68.55 18.86
N GLU A 83 -19.51 67.97 19.59
CA GLU A 83 -18.25 67.43 19.07
C GLU A 83 -17.95 66.11 19.81
N TYR A 84 -17.66 65.04 19.06
CA TYR A 84 -17.40 63.70 19.60
C TYR A 84 -16.05 63.18 19.12
N ASP A 85 -15.27 62.50 19.97
CA ASP A 85 -14.02 61.82 19.57
C ASP A 85 -14.33 60.44 18.96
N VAL A 86 -14.32 60.37 17.64
CA VAL A 86 -14.64 59.15 16.89
C VAL A 86 -13.43 58.22 16.83
N ARG A 87 -12.22 58.75 16.69
CA ARG A 87 -11.01 57.92 16.58
C ARG A 87 -10.78 57.11 17.85
N ALA A 88 -10.92 57.73 19.03
CA ALA A 88 -10.82 57.03 20.30
C ALA A 88 -11.89 55.94 20.46
N SER A 89 -13.13 56.24 20.04
CA SER A 89 -14.25 55.30 20.07
C SER A 89 -14.03 54.10 19.14
N VAL A 90 -13.48 54.30 17.93
CA VAL A 90 -13.11 53.23 17.00
C VAL A 90 -11.99 52.37 17.59
N GLN A 91 -10.97 52.99 18.17
CA GLN A 91 -9.83 52.28 18.76
C GLN A 91 -10.26 51.37 19.92
N GLN A 92 -11.11 51.86 20.83
CA GLN A 92 -11.67 51.06 21.92
C GLN A 92 -12.54 49.91 21.39
N GLY A 93 -13.28 50.13 20.30
CA GLY A 93 -14.20 49.12 19.75
C GLY A 93 -13.54 48.01 18.92
N LEU A 94 -12.34 48.23 18.37
CA LEU A 94 -11.59 47.21 17.61
C LEU A 94 -10.84 46.22 18.50
N VAL A 95 -10.69 46.53 19.79
CA VAL A 95 -9.95 45.73 20.76
C VAL A 95 -10.87 44.68 21.42
N PRO A 96 -10.44 43.40 21.56
CA PRO A 96 -11.21 42.39 22.28
C PRO A 96 -11.46 42.80 23.74
N GLN A 97 -12.67 42.56 24.26
CA GLN A 97 -13.11 43.00 25.60
C GLN A 97 -12.28 42.47 26.78
N ASP A 98 -11.33 41.56 26.54
CA ASP A 98 -10.50 40.88 27.55
C ASP A 98 -9.14 41.55 27.82
N GLN A 99 -8.80 42.66 27.16
CA GLN A 99 -7.51 43.37 27.35
C GLN A 99 -7.67 44.69 28.13
N GLU A 100 -6.81 44.93 29.13
CA GLU A 100 -6.81 46.17 29.92
C GLU A 100 -6.36 47.38 29.07
N GLU A 101 -7.02 48.54 29.28
CA GLU A 101 -6.87 49.78 28.50
C GLU A 101 -5.43 50.34 28.46
N ALA A 102 -4.56 49.93 29.39
CA ALA A 102 -3.19 50.43 29.55
C ALA A 102 -2.14 49.72 28.67
N ASP A 103 -2.46 48.52 28.14
CA ASP A 103 -1.53 47.68 27.36
C ASP A 103 -1.86 47.66 25.85
N LEU A 104 -2.74 48.55 25.39
CA LEU A 104 -3.24 48.52 24.01
C LEU A 104 -2.22 49.12 23.02
N PRO A 105 -1.85 48.39 21.95
CA PRO A 105 -1.03 48.95 20.89
C PRO A 105 -1.78 50.12 20.22
N GLU A 106 -1.08 51.21 19.95
CA GLU A 106 -1.64 52.34 19.19
C GLU A 106 -1.92 51.86 17.76
N LEU A 107 -3.18 51.53 17.47
CA LEU A 107 -3.61 51.13 16.13
C LEU A 107 -3.53 52.34 15.19
N ASP A 108 -2.87 52.17 14.04
CA ASP A 108 -2.86 53.15 12.97
C ASP A 108 -4.25 53.17 12.31
N ILE A 109 -5.09 54.13 12.72
CA ILE A 109 -6.47 54.33 12.25
C ILE A 109 -6.56 55.63 11.45
N GLU A 110 -7.15 55.56 10.26
CA GLU A 110 -7.42 56.71 9.39
C GLU A 110 -8.91 56.76 9.04
N LEU A 111 -9.52 57.92 9.24
CA LEU A 111 -10.92 58.19 8.89
C LEU A 111 -10.99 58.74 7.46
N HIS A 112 -11.92 58.24 6.64
CA HIS A 112 -11.96 58.53 5.19
C HIS A 112 -13.21 59.26 4.72
N ASP A 113 -14.40 58.85 5.15
CA ASP A 113 -15.66 59.47 4.72
C ASP A 113 -16.78 59.32 5.77
N LEU A 114 -17.82 60.15 5.65
CA LEU A 114 -18.98 60.22 6.52
C LEU A 114 -20.28 60.30 5.71
N LYS A 115 -21.25 59.44 6.03
CA LYS A 115 -22.64 59.59 5.59
C LYS A 115 -23.62 59.40 6.74
N MET A 116 -24.65 60.24 6.76
CA MET A 116 -25.75 60.11 7.72
C MET A 116 -26.86 59.24 7.12
N GLN A 117 -27.21 58.16 7.82
CA GLN A 117 -28.40 57.35 7.53
C GLN A 117 -29.58 57.94 8.32
N GLY A 118 -30.43 58.70 7.62
CA GLY A 118 -31.47 59.50 8.28
C GLY A 118 -30.86 60.61 9.16
N ASN A 119 -31.50 60.91 10.28
CA ASN A 119 -31.03 61.94 11.23
C ASN A 119 -30.28 61.37 12.44
N GLU A 120 -30.31 60.04 12.63
CA GLU A 120 -29.94 59.39 13.90
C GLU A 120 -28.67 58.53 13.82
N HIS A 121 -28.25 58.10 12.63
CA HIS A 121 -27.10 57.20 12.48
C HIS A 121 -26.01 57.82 11.62
N ALA A 122 -24.79 57.91 12.16
CA ALA A 122 -23.59 58.36 11.46
C ALA A 122 -22.76 57.14 11.05
N LEU A 123 -22.58 56.94 9.75
CA LEU A 123 -21.75 55.89 9.18
C LEU A 123 -20.41 56.47 8.78
N VAL A 124 -19.34 56.01 9.43
CA VAL A 124 -17.97 56.47 9.20
C VAL A 124 -17.17 55.36 8.54
N LEU A 125 -16.63 55.65 7.36
CA LEU A 125 -15.67 54.78 6.70
C LEU A 125 -14.28 55.06 7.27
N PHE A 126 -13.61 54.01 7.77
CA PHE A 126 -12.26 54.10 8.28
C PHE A 126 -11.40 52.93 7.81
N SER A 127 -10.09 53.11 7.89
CA SER A 127 -9.11 52.05 7.63
C SER A 127 -8.19 51.88 8.81
N TYR A 128 -7.74 50.65 9.04
CA TYR A 128 -6.80 50.32 10.11
C TYR A 128 -5.75 49.32 9.62
N LEU A 129 -4.59 49.34 10.26
CA LEU A 129 -3.55 48.35 10.04
C LEU A 129 -3.81 47.12 10.92
N PRO A 130 -3.97 45.90 10.37
CA PRO A 130 -4.15 44.70 11.18
C PRO A 130 -2.88 44.40 12.02
N PRO A 131 -3.03 43.91 13.27
CA PRO A 131 -1.89 43.63 14.15
C PRO A 131 -0.86 42.65 13.55
N ASN A 132 -1.32 41.68 12.75
CA ASN A 132 -0.49 40.62 12.19
C ASN A 132 0.43 41.09 11.04
N GLU A 133 0.21 42.27 10.44
CA GLU A 133 1.04 42.77 9.33
C GLU A 133 2.24 43.63 9.77
N LEU A 134 2.28 44.02 11.05
CA LEU A 134 3.35 44.84 11.63
C LEU A 134 4.72 44.13 11.65
N GLU A 135 4.78 42.82 11.41
CA GLU A 135 6.00 42.00 11.43
C GLU A 135 6.68 41.86 10.04
N SER A 136 6.05 42.34 8.95
CA SER A 136 6.58 42.17 7.58
C SER A 136 7.47 43.36 7.15
N ASN A 137 8.76 43.11 6.92
CA ASN A 137 9.75 44.17 6.61
C ASN A 137 9.93 44.48 5.10
N ASP A 138 9.35 43.69 4.19
CA ASP A 138 9.69 43.76 2.75
C ASP A 138 8.57 44.28 1.84
N SER A 139 7.39 44.65 2.35
CA SER A 139 6.26 45.15 1.54
C SER A 139 5.51 46.28 2.24
N ALA A 140 4.95 47.22 1.47
CA ALA A 140 4.06 48.23 2.04
C ALA A 140 2.84 47.51 2.67
N PRO A 141 2.47 47.83 3.92
CA PRO A 141 1.44 47.09 4.62
C PRO A 141 0.04 47.32 3.99
N TYR A 142 -0.78 46.28 3.96
CA TYR A 142 -2.16 46.33 3.55
C TYR A 142 -3.04 46.85 4.69
N ARG A 143 -3.96 47.74 4.36
CA ARG A 143 -4.96 48.26 5.30
C ARG A 143 -6.28 47.53 5.07
N ALA A 144 -6.94 47.21 6.18
CA ALA A 144 -8.32 46.75 6.18
C ALA A 144 -9.25 47.95 6.29
N TYR A 145 -10.44 47.85 5.68
CA TYR A 145 -11.45 48.90 5.69
C TYR A 145 -12.72 48.42 6.39
N ALA A 146 -13.37 49.30 7.14
CA ALA A 146 -14.61 49.00 7.85
C ALA A 146 -15.51 50.24 7.93
N ILE A 147 -16.81 50.00 8.08
CA ILE A 147 -17.81 51.02 8.36
C ILE A 147 -18.19 50.92 9.83
N ALA A 148 -17.96 51.99 10.59
CA ALA A 148 -18.47 52.11 11.94
C ALA A 148 -19.80 52.87 11.91
N SER A 149 -20.84 52.26 12.48
CA SER A 149 -22.12 52.92 12.73
C SER A 149 -22.14 53.51 14.12
N PHE A 150 -22.50 54.79 14.23
CA PHE A 150 -22.65 55.49 15.50
C PHE A 150 -24.04 56.09 15.62
N THR A 151 -24.60 56.04 16.83
CA THR A 151 -25.83 56.76 17.18
C THR A 151 -25.49 57.91 18.14
N PRO A 152 -25.55 59.18 17.69
CA PRO A 152 -25.29 60.32 18.56
C PRO A 152 -26.40 60.45 19.61
N ALA A 153 -26.06 60.30 20.90
CA ALA A 153 -27.02 60.36 22.01
C ALA A 153 -26.54 61.34 23.08
N GLY A 154 -26.92 62.62 22.96
CA GLY A 154 -26.48 63.67 23.88
C GLY A 154 -24.99 63.97 23.70
N ASP A 155 -24.19 63.88 24.77
CA ASP A 155 -22.75 64.14 24.75
C ASP A 155 -21.90 62.88 24.47
N THR A 156 -22.53 61.71 24.27
CA THR A 156 -21.81 60.45 23.98
C THR A 156 -22.28 59.82 22.66
N LEU A 157 -21.35 59.10 22.01
CA LEU A 157 -21.67 58.21 20.90
C LEU A 157 -22.10 56.86 21.51
N THR A 158 -23.28 56.36 21.15
CA THR A 158 -23.78 55.05 21.60
C THR A 158 -23.96 54.09 20.43
N SER A 159 -23.88 52.79 20.70
CA SER A 159 -24.00 51.69 19.74
C SER A 159 -22.98 51.73 18.60
N ILE A 160 -21.77 51.18 18.82
CA ILE A 160 -20.75 51.01 17.78
C ILE A 160 -20.89 49.61 17.18
N THR A 161 -21.35 49.54 15.93
CA THR A 161 -21.26 48.31 15.13
C THR A 161 -20.20 48.50 14.06
N PHE A 162 -19.34 47.49 13.88
CA PHE A 162 -18.30 47.49 12.87
C PHE A 162 -18.65 46.49 11.78
N ASP A 163 -18.81 47.00 10.56
CA ASP A 163 -19.03 46.18 9.38
C ASP A 163 -17.79 46.22 8.49
N LYS A 164 -17.03 45.11 8.47
CA LYS A 164 -15.86 44.94 7.61
C LYS A 164 -16.26 45.08 6.13
N VAL A 165 -15.56 45.96 5.41
CA VAL A 165 -15.71 46.16 3.97
C VAL A 165 -14.91 45.07 3.24
N PRO A 166 -15.44 44.43 2.18
CA PRO A 166 -14.75 43.38 1.43
C PRO A 166 -13.69 43.95 0.48
N TYR A 167 -12.70 44.66 1.03
CA TYR A 167 -11.56 45.22 0.31
C TYR A 167 -10.35 45.40 1.23
N GLU A 168 -9.18 44.99 0.75
CA GLU A 168 -7.89 45.17 1.40
C GLU A 168 -6.89 45.74 0.37
N GLY A 169 -6.11 46.74 0.78
CA GLY A 169 -5.28 47.49 -0.16
C GLY A 169 -4.16 48.27 0.50
N THR A 170 -3.08 48.49 -0.24
CA THR A 170 -1.99 49.38 0.19
C THR A 170 -2.45 50.82 0.14
N ARG A 171 -2.03 51.63 1.12
CA ARG A 171 -2.34 53.07 1.13
C ARG A 171 -1.78 53.76 -0.13
N ASP A 172 -2.66 54.44 -0.86
CA ASP A 172 -2.26 55.34 -1.94
C ASP A 172 -2.08 56.77 -1.39
N PRO A 173 -0.86 57.35 -1.44
CA PRO A 173 -0.60 58.66 -0.84
C PRO A 173 -1.24 59.83 -1.62
N ARG A 174 -1.86 59.59 -2.78
CA ARG A 174 -2.48 60.64 -3.59
C ARG A 174 -3.82 61.08 -2.98
N PRO A 175 -4.05 62.38 -2.72
CA PRO A 175 -5.29 62.85 -2.09
C PRO A 175 -6.59 62.51 -2.83
N ALA A 176 -6.54 62.40 -4.17
CA ALA A 176 -7.69 62.00 -4.98
C ALA A 176 -8.00 60.48 -4.90
N SER A 177 -7.23 59.73 -4.10
CA SER A 177 -7.38 58.29 -3.94
C SER A 177 -8.10 57.87 -2.66
N ASN A 178 -8.54 58.82 -1.84
CA ASN A 178 -9.30 58.52 -0.63
C ASN A 178 -10.64 57.87 -1.03
N PRO A 179 -11.02 56.75 -0.37
CA PRO A 179 -12.27 56.07 -0.68
C PRO A 179 -13.47 56.88 -0.20
N THR A 180 -14.56 56.79 -0.94
CA THR A 180 -15.80 57.52 -0.64
C THR A 180 -16.94 56.54 -0.35
N LEU A 181 -17.77 56.88 0.64
CA LEU A 181 -18.95 56.13 1.05
C LEU A 181 -20.21 56.79 0.47
N GLU A 182 -21.08 56.01 -0.16
CA GLU A 182 -22.38 56.45 -0.66
C GLU A 182 -23.49 55.51 -0.16
N LEU A 183 -24.65 56.07 0.14
CA LEU A 183 -25.80 55.34 0.68
C LEU A 183 -26.90 55.25 -0.38
N ILE A 184 -27.35 54.02 -0.64
CA ILE A 184 -28.38 53.71 -1.64
C ILE A 184 -29.62 53.14 -0.93
N ASP A 185 -30.80 53.23 -1.56
CA ASP A 185 -32.05 52.65 -1.06
C ASP A 185 -32.40 53.14 0.35
N ASN A 186 -32.45 54.45 0.54
CA ASN A 186 -32.70 55.08 1.85
C ASN A 186 -31.70 54.66 2.95
N GLY A 187 -30.48 54.27 2.56
CA GLY A 187 -29.40 53.91 3.48
C GLY A 187 -29.34 52.44 3.88
N ASN A 188 -30.07 51.55 3.22
CA ASN A 188 -29.98 50.10 3.52
C ASN A 188 -28.81 49.40 2.83
N VAL A 189 -28.16 50.07 1.86
CA VAL A 189 -27.01 49.53 1.12
C VAL A 189 -25.89 50.57 1.13
N ALA A 190 -24.71 50.16 1.56
CA ALA A 190 -23.48 50.95 1.49
C ALA A 190 -22.71 50.62 0.22
N LEU A 191 -22.35 51.66 -0.53
CA LEU A 191 -21.42 51.62 -1.65
C LEU A 191 -20.12 52.29 -1.21
N VAL A 192 -19.00 51.58 -1.29
CA VAL A 192 -17.67 52.20 -1.09
C VAL A 192 -16.93 52.21 -2.42
N GLN A 193 -16.59 53.40 -2.89
CA GLN A 193 -15.81 53.60 -4.11
C GLN A 193 -14.33 53.76 -3.74
N PHE A 194 -13.51 52.85 -4.24
CA PHE A 194 -12.05 52.97 -4.23
C PHE A 194 -11.56 53.44 -5.61
N VAL A 195 -10.29 53.81 -5.72
CA VAL A 195 -9.72 54.17 -7.02
C VAL A 195 -9.61 53.00 -7.98
N ASP A 196 -9.48 51.78 -7.47
CA ASP A 196 -9.25 50.56 -8.24
C ASP A 196 -10.35 49.50 -8.04
N ALA A 197 -11.38 49.79 -7.22
CA ALA A 197 -12.46 48.87 -6.91
C ALA A 197 -13.74 49.57 -6.49
N VAL A 198 -14.83 48.83 -6.48
CA VAL A 198 -16.13 49.23 -5.93
C VAL A 198 -16.67 48.12 -5.05
N THR A 199 -17.08 48.43 -3.83
CA THR A 199 -17.69 47.44 -2.93
C THR A 199 -19.13 47.81 -2.62
N LEU A 200 -19.97 46.79 -2.48
CA LEU A 200 -21.38 46.91 -2.11
C LEU A 200 -21.65 45.98 -0.93
N GLN A 201 -22.29 46.50 0.11
CA GLN A 201 -22.74 45.69 1.24
C GLN A 201 -24.11 46.13 1.75
N SER A 202 -24.93 45.17 2.16
CA SER A 202 -26.18 45.48 2.86
C SER A 202 -25.88 45.90 4.29
N LEU A 203 -26.56 46.96 4.74
CA LEU A 203 -26.57 47.43 6.13
C LEU A 203 -27.81 46.94 6.89
N ASN A 204 -28.65 46.12 6.26
CA ASN A 204 -29.87 45.60 6.87
C ASN A 204 -29.51 44.39 7.75
N THR A 205 -30.04 44.34 8.98
CA THR A 205 -29.78 43.27 9.95
C THR A 205 -30.21 41.87 9.47
N GLY A 206 -31.05 41.78 8.44
CA GLY A 206 -31.49 40.52 7.84
C GLY A 206 -30.69 40.03 6.62
N SER A 207 -29.73 40.80 6.09
CA SER A 207 -28.98 40.40 4.89
C SER A 207 -27.47 40.40 5.10
N THR A 208 -26.81 39.33 4.63
CA THR A 208 -25.35 39.19 4.67
C THR A 208 -24.68 39.51 3.33
N PHE A 209 -25.40 40.15 2.41
CA PHE A 209 -24.86 40.48 1.09
C PHE A 209 -23.65 41.41 1.17
N LYS A 210 -22.51 40.92 0.68
CA LYS A 210 -21.28 41.68 0.45
C LYS A 210 -20.70 41.29 -0.91
N THR A 211 -20.20 42.25 -1.67
CA THR A 211 -19.52 41.99 -2.94
C THR A 211 -18.54 43.11 -3.25
N HIS A 212 -17.54 42.79 -4.05
CA HIS A 212 -16.57 43.75 -4.54
C HIS A 212 -16.29 43.52 -6.03
N LEU A 213 -16.05 44.61 -6.76
CA LEU A 213 -15.68 44.62 -8.18
C LEU A 213 -14.34 45.33 -8.29
N MET A 214 -13.27 44.57 -8.50
CA MET A 214 -11.90 45.09 -8.60
C MET A 214 -11.46 45.18 -10.05
N PHE A 215 -10.72 46.22 -10.44
CA PHE A 215 -10.15 46.30 -11.78
C PHE A 215 -8.95 45.37 -11.95
N LYS A 216 -8.82 44.80 -13.15
CA LYS A 216 -7.70 43.93 -13.54
C LYS A 216 -6.35 44.64 -13.44
N ASP A 217 -6.24 45.82 -14.04
CA ASP A 217 -5.04 46.65 -14.00
C ASP A 217 -5.13 47.70 -12.90
N ARG A 218 -5.01 47.30 -11.63
CA ARG A 218 -5.12 48.19 -10.44
C ARG A 218 -4.26 49.47 -10.53
N ARG A 219 -3.14 49.41 -11.26
CA ARG A 219 -2.22 50.54 -11.44
C ARG A 219 -2.66 51.54 -12.51
N TRP A 220 -3.26 51.06 -13.59
CA TRP A 220 -3.53 51.84 -14.80
C TRP A 220 -5.00 52.17 -14.98
N ASN A 221 -5.88 51.20 -14.71
CA ASN A 221 -7.31 51.40 -14.77
C ASN A 221 -7.81 51.92 -13.42
N ARG A 222 -8.16 53.21 -13.37
CA ARG A 222 -8.56 53.89 -12.13
C ARG A 222 -9.87 54.63 -12.34
N THR A 223 -10.70 54.71 -11.30
CA THR A 223 -11.92 55.52 -11.31
C THR A 223 -11.55 57.01 -11.27
N LEU A 224 -12.04 57.76 -12.24
CA LEU A 224 -11.94 59.21 -12.34
C LEU A 224 -13.16 59.92 -11.75
N GLY A 225 -14.31 59.26 -11.79
CA GLY A 225 -15.56 59.76 -11.23
C GLY A 225 -16.59 58.66 -11.14
N HIS A 226 -17.50 58.76 -10.18
CA HIS A 226 -18.65 57.87 -10.03
C HIS A 226 -19.91 58.70 -9.81
N GLY A 227 -21.06 58.09 -10.08
CA GLY A 227 -22.35 58.67 -9.72
C GLY A 227 -23.44 57.62 -9.69
N VAL A 228 -24.31 57.71 -8.68
CA VAL A 228 -25.48 56.84 -8.56
C VAL A 228 -26.70 57.56 -9.13
N SER A 229 -27.37 56.88 -10.07
CA SER A 229 -28.64 57.30 -10.60
C SER A 229 -29.75 56.48 -9.95
N ASP A 230 -30.38 57.06 -8.94
CA ASP A 230 -31.61 56.53 -8.37
C ASP A 230 -32.77 56.95 -9.28
N LYS A 231 -33.17 56.07 -10.21
CA LYS A 231 -34.36 56.30 -11.05
C LYS A 231 -35.58 56.12 -10.16
N GLN A 232 -35.96 57.19 -9.45
CA GLN A 232 -37.11 57.30 -8.54
C GLN A 232 -38.46 57.19 -9.28
N ALA A 233 -38.71 56.08 -9.98
CA ALA A 233 -40.07 55.66 -10.28
C ALA A 233 -40.61 54.91 -9.05
N PRO A 234 -41.79 55.24 -8.52
CA PRO A 234 -42.36 54.55 -7.37
C PRO A 234 -42.55 53.06 -7.71
N GLY A 235 -41.79 52.19 -7.02
CA GLY A 235 -41.76 50.74 -7.25
C GLY A 235 -40.56 50.20 -8.03
N ALA A 236 -39.64 51.06 -8.50
CA ALA A 236 -38.41 50.60 -9.14
C ALA A 236 -37.42 50.05 -8.09
N ASN A 237 -37.15 48.74 -8.14
CA ASN A 237 -36.15 48.08 -7.28
C ASN A 237 -34.76 48.05 -7.95
N ALA A 238 -34.47 48.95 -8.88
CA ALA A 238 -33.26 48.94 -9.68
C ALA A 238 -32.49 50.27 -9.57
N VAL A 239 -31.20 50.19 -9.25
CA VAL A 239 -30.30 51.35 -9.16
C VAL A 239 -29.17 51.19 -10.17
N GLU A 240 -28.77 52.30 -10.81
CA GLU A 240 -27.69 52.31 -11.80
C GLU A 240 -26.51 53.12 -11.25
N LEU A 241 -25.36 52.47 -11.07
CA LEU A 241 -24.09 53.10 -10.71
C LEU A 241 -23.25 53.30 -11.97
N MET A 242 -22.85 54.55 -12.22
CA MET A 242 -22.01 54.92 -13.35
C MET A 242 -20.59 55.18 -12.87
N LEU A 243 -19.62 54.52 -13.48
CA LEU A 243 -18.19 54.73 -13.23
C LEU A 243 -17.53 55.25 -14.49
N MET A 244 -16.72 56.30 -14.35
CA MET A 244 -15.81 56.76 -15.40
C MET A 244 -14.41 56.30 -15.04
N THR A 245 -13.78 55.53 -15.91
CA THR A 245 -12.46 54.92 -15.69
C THR A 245 -11.45 55.41 -16.71
N VAL A 246 -10.16 55.34 -16.37
CA VAL A 246 -9.06 55.80 -17.24
C VAL A 246 -8.97 54.96 -18.52
N THR A 247 -9.00 53.63 -18.43
CA THR A 247 -8.74 52.75 -19.58
C THR A 247 -9.99 52.06 -20.08
N SER A 248 -10.95 51.74 -19.22
CA SER A 248 -12.17 51.00 -19.59
C SER A 248 -13.34 51.91 -20.00
N GLY A 249 -13.15 53.24 -20.01
CA GLY A 249 -14.20 54.19 -20.37
C GLY A 249 -15.32 54.25 -19.33
N GLN A 250 -16.56 54.27 -19.80
CA GLN A 250 -17.75 54.37 -18.94
C GLN A 250 -18.33 52.98 -18.65
N LEU A 251 -18.41 52.63 -17.37
CA LEU A 251 -19.02 51.39 -16.88
C LEU A 251 -20.36 51.73 -16.23
N SER A 252 -21.39 50.92 -16.49
CA SER A 252 -22.70 51.01 -15.84
C SER A 252 -22.98 49.71 -15.10
N ILE A 253 -23.22 49.81 -13.80
CA ILE A 253 -23.50 48.70 -12.90
C ILE A 253 -24.97 48.80 -12.49
N HIS A 254 -25.75 47.77 -12.83
CA HIS A 254 -27.17 47.70 -12.51
C HIS A 254 -27.40 46.80 -11.29
N LEU A 255 -28.03 47.35 -10.26
CA LEU A 255 -28.27 46.70 -8.97
C LEU A 255 -29.75 46.40 -8.81
N ASP A 256 -30.10 45.13 -8.53
CA ASP A 256 -31.45 44.74 -8.14
C ASP A 256 -31.58 44.70 -6.61
N LEU A 257 -32.11 45.77 -6.05
CA LEU A 257 -32.27 45.98 -4.61
C LEU A 257 -33.18 44.90 -3.97
N SER A 258 -34.13 44.36 -4.73
CA SER A 258 -35.04 43.33 -4.20
C SER A 258 -34.34 42.01 -3.94
N ARG A 259 -33.30 41.69 -4.72
CA ARG A 259 -32.46 40.52 -4.52
C ARG A 259 -31.48 40.73 -3.39
N ILE A 260 -30.81 41.88 -3.35
CA ILE A 260 -29.85 42.24 -2.29
C ILE A 260 -30.50 42.08 -0.91
N LYS A 261 -31.72 42.59 -0.73
CA LYS A 261 -32.47 42.49 0.55
C LYS A 261 -32.89 41.08 0.95
N ARG A 262 -32.93 40.13 0.01
CA ARG A 262 -33.36 38.73 0.21
C ARG A 262 -32.20 37.76 0.31
N VAL A 263 -30.95 38.24 0.19
CA VAL A 263 -29.79 37.41 0.43
C VAL A 263 -29.70 37.19 1.94
N ASP A 264 -30.36 36.13 2.39
CA ASP A 264 -30.20 35.58 3.73
C ASP A 264 -28.81 34.94 3.86
N ASP A 265 -28.50 34.45 5.06
CA ASP A 265 -27.26 33.73 5.40
C ASP A 265 -27.17 32.40 4.62
N THR A 266 -26.93 32.53 3.32
CA THR A 266 -26.62 31.44 2.42
C THR A 266 -25.28 30.88 2.85
N SER A 267 -25.18 29.55 2.94
CA SER A 267 -23.94 28.89 3.32
C SER A 267 -22.77 29.50 2.53
N LYS A 268 -21.66 29.81 3.19
CA LYS A 268 -20.44 30.34 2.55
C LYS A 268 -20.08 29.58 1.26
N VAL A 269 -20.32 28.26 1.25
CA VAL A 269 -20.25 27.35 0.08
C VAL A 269 -21.01 27.88 -1.15
N LYS A 270 -22.26 28.34 -1.00
CA LYS A 270 -23.06 28.90 -2.11
C LYS A 270 -22.50 30.22 -2.61
N GLN A 271 -21.95 31.03 -1.71
CA GLN A 271 -21.32 32.30 -2.08
C GLN A 271 -20.02 32.07 -2.86
N SER A 272 -19.12 31.21 -2.35
CA SER A 272 -17.91 30.79 -3.06
C SER A 272 -18.24 30.22 -4.43
N ARG A 273 -19.27 29.37 -4.50
CA ARG A 273 -19.74 28.80 -5.76
C ARG A 273 -20.23 29.86 -6.76
N ALA A 274 -21.00 30.84 -6.32
CA ALA A 274 -21.49 31.91 -7.20
C ALA A 274 -20.34 32.77 -7.75
N ILE A 275 -19.33 33.08 -6.93
CA ILE A 275 -18.13 33.81 -7.35
C ILE A 275 -17.35 33.00 -8.39
N MET A 276 -17.13 31.70 -8.14
CA MET A 276 -16.46 30.80 -9.09
C MET A 276 -17.21 30.71 -10.43
N GLU A 277 -18.54 30.59 -10.40
CA GLU A 277 -19.37 30.57 -11.62
C GLU A 277 -19.22 31.87 -12.44
N GLN A 278 -19.21 33.03 -11.77
CA GLN A 278 -18.96 34.31 -12.42
C GLN A 278 -17.53 34.40 -12.99
N ALA A 279 -16.53 33.92 -12.26
CA ALA A 279 -15.14 33.92 -12.69
C ALA A 279 -14.94 33.07 -13.96
N ILE A 280 -15.56 31.89 -14.03
CA ILE A 280 -15.50 31.04 -15.22
C ILE A 280 -16.19 31.71 -16.41
N ARG A 281 -17.39 32.28 -16.18
CA ARG A 281 -18.23 32.84 -17.25
C ARG A 281 -17.67 34.13 -17.82
N PHE A 282 -17.22 35.03 -16.96
CA PHE A 282 -16.84 36.39 -17.35
C PHE A 282 -15.33 36.63 -17.27
N GLY A 283 -14.58 35.86 -16.47
CA GLY A 283 -13.13 36.02 -16.34
C GLY A 283 -12.36 35.58 -17.59
N THR A 284 -12.93 34.72 -18.43
CA THR A 284 -12.34 34.29 -19.70
C THR A 284 -12.47 35.34 -20.82
N ILE A 285 -13.29 36.38 -20.62
CA ILE A 285 -13.49 37.46 -21.59
C ILE A 285 -12.29 38.41 -21.51
N GLN A 286 -11.54 38.54 -22.61
CA GLN A 286 -10.30 39.35 -22.65
C GLN A 286 -10.54 40.83 -22.28
N ASP A 287 -11.65 41.40 -22.74
CA ASP A 287 -12.02 42.81 -22.53
C ASP A 287 -12.72 43.06 -21.18
N ASN A 288 -12.89 42.04 -20.33
CA ASN A 288 -13.50 42.23 -19.02
C ASN A 288 -12.57 43.10 -18.14
N PRO A 289 -13.03 44.29 -17.70
CA PRO A 289 -12.21 45.19 -16.91
C PRO A 289 -12.04 44.71 -15.46
N PHE A 290 -12.83 43.74 -15.01
CA PHE A 290 -12.88 43.27 -13.63
C PHE A 290 -12.09 41.96 -13.41
N VAL A 291 -11.59 41.80 -12.19
CA VAL A 291 -11.04 40.56 -11.65
C VAL A 291 -11.91 40.08 -10.51
N PHE A 292 -12.19 38.78 -10.53
CA PHE A 292 -12.90 38.08 -9.46
C PHE A 292 -11.89 37.55 -8.44
N ARG A 293 -12.21 37.60 -7.15
CA ARG A 293 -11.41 37.02 -6.06
C ARG A 293 -12.32 36.45 -4.98
N LEU A 294 -11.85 35.44 -4.24
CA LEU A 294 -12.55 34.96 -3.06
C LEU A 294 -12.10 35.77 -1.84
N ASP A 295 -13.07 36.16 -1.01
CA ASP A 295 -12.77 36.77 0.28
C ASP A 295 -12.06 35.75 1.19
N PRO A 296 -11.11 36.17 2.06
CA PRO A 296 -10.40 35.26 2.96
C PRO A 296 -11.32 34.38 3.83
N GLU A 297 -12.43 34.95 4.33
CA GLU A 297 -13.43 34.23 5.13
C GLU A 297 -14.17 33.12 4.37
N LEU A 298 -14.16 33.19 3.03
CA LEU A 298 -14.73 32.18 2.12
C LEU A 298 -13.71 31.09 1.77
N LYS A 299 -12.39 31.37 1.90
CA LYS A 299 -11.31 30.39 1.72
C LYS A 299 -11.19 29.44 2.92
N GLU A 300 -11.54 29.91 4.11
CA GLU A 300 -11.62 29.09 5.34
C GLU A 300 -12.89 28.22 5.41
N ALA A 301 -13.92 28.55 4.63
CA ALA A 301 -15.10 27.72 4.49
C ALA A 301 -14.79 26.46 3.66
N ASP A 302 -15.72 25.51 3.58
CA ASP A 302 -15.60 24.30 2.74
C ASP A 302 -15.62 24.64 1.23
N LEU A 303 -14.54 25.28 0.77
CA LEU A 303 -14.29 25.68 -0.60
C LEU A 303 -14.18 24.47 -1.51
N GLY A 304 -13.62 23.38 -0.99
CA GLY A 304 -13.48 22.11 -1.71
C GLY A 304 -14.81 21.58 -2.20
N SER A 305 -15.83 21.51 -1.34
CA SER A 305 -17.16 21.03 -1.77
C SER A 305 -17.84 21.98 -2.76
N ALA A 306 -17.67 23.30 -2.60
CA ALA A 306 -18.19 24.29 -3.54
C ALA A 306 -17.60 24.12 -4.95
N ALA A 307 -16.28 23.97 -5.04
CA ALA A 307 -15.55 23.81 -6.30
C ALA A 307 -15.87 22.47 -6.97
N VAL A 308 -15.87 21.36 -6.21
CA VAL A 308 -16.23 20.03 -6.73
C VAL A 308 -17.68 20.00 -7.20
N GLY A 309 -18.62 20.59 -6.44
CA GLY A 309 -20.02 20.69 -6.86
C GLY A 309 -20.19 21.47 -8.17
N LEU A 310 -19.46 22.57 -8.33
CA LEU A 310 -19.48 23.34 -9.58
C LEU A 310 -18.87 22.57 -10.76
N SER A 311 -17.77 21.85 -10.52
CA SER A 311 -17.12 21.00 -11.52
C SER A 311 -18.06 19.91 -12.05
N ARG A 312 -18.73 19.17 -11.16
CA ARG A 312 -19.74 18.16 -11.54
C ARG A 312 -20.91 18.74 -12.33
N ASP A 313 -21.36 19.94 -11.94
CA ASP A 313 -22.43 20.63 -12.67
C ASP A 313 -21.99 21.11 -14.06
N ILE A 314 -20.70 21.41 -14.25
CA ILE A 314 -20.12 21.66 -15.58
C ILE A 314 -20.11 20.37 -16.39
N VAL A 315 -19.62 19.26 -15.82
CA VAL A 315 -19.57 17.93 -16.48
C VAL A 315 -20.96 17.51 -16.96
N ASN A 316 -22.00 17.66 -16.14
CA ASN A 316 -23.38 17.25 -16.47
C ASN A 316 -24.23 18.33 -17.15
N SER A 317 -23.63 19.45 -17.59
CA SER A 317 -24.36 20.53 -18.30
C SER A 317 -25.53 21.12 -17.50
N ALA A 318 -25.40 21.13 -16.17
CA ALA A 318 -26.42 21.69 -15.30
C ALA A 318 -26.43 23.23 -15.36
N ILE A 319 -25.33 23.85 -15.80
CA ILE A 319 -25.20 25.30 -16.00
C ILE A 319 -26.04 25.75 -17.21
N HIS A 320 -26.89 26.76 -16.99
CA HIS A 320 -28.04 27.11 -17.82
C HIS A 320 -27.74 27.48 -19.29
N GLU A 321 -26.49 27.79 -19.62
CA GLU A 321 -26.08 28.23 -20.97
C GLU A 321 -25.74 27.10 -21.94
N SER A 322 -25.52 25.87 -21.45
CA SER A 322 -24.95 24.79 -22.26
C SER A 322 -25.99 23.78 -22.80
N ARG A 323 -27.21 23.77 -22.24
CA ARG A 323 -28.26 22.78 -22.56
C ARG A 323 -28.77 22.78 -24.01
N HIS A 324 -28.56 23.86 -24.75
CA HIS A 324 -29.12 24.06 -26.11
C HIS A 324 -28.07 24.04 -27.24
N ALA A 325 -26.84 23.57 -26.96
CA ALA A 325 -25.83 23.46 -28.00
C ALA A 325 -26.21 22.40 -29.06
N MET A 326 -26.33 22.82 -30.32
CA MET A 326 -26.60 21.92 -31.45
C MET A 326 -25.37 21.07 -31.81
N ASP A 327 -24.18 21.65 -31.71
CA ASP A 327 -22.88 20.99 -31.88
C ASP A 327 -22.32 20.51 -30.54
N LEU A 328 -22.26 19.19 -30.38
CA LEU A 328 -21.79 18.54 -29.17
C LEU A 328 -20.26 18.64 -29.01
N THR A 329 -19.51 18.76 -30.11
CA THR A 329 -18.05 18.93 -30.08
C THR A 329 -17.69 20.27 -29.46
N GLN A 330 -18.30 21.35 -29.96
CA GLN A 330 -18.14 22.69 -29.38
C GLN A 330 -18.60 22.72 -27.92
N HIS A 331 -19.68 22.01 -27.60
CA HIS A 331 -20.22 21.94 -26.24
C HIS A 331 -19.29 21.24 -25.24
N ILE A 332 -18.70 20.09 -25.59
CA ILE A 332 -17.71 19.41 -24.75
C ILE A 332 -16.47 20.30 -24.57
N ASN A 333 -15.96 20.92 -25.64
CA ASN A 333 -14.81 21.81 -25.58
C ASN A 333 -15.06 23.06 -24.73
N GLN A 334 -16.27 23.63 -24.78
CA GLN A 334 -16.65 24.75 -23.93
C GLN A 334 -16.63 24.35 -22.46
N ARG A 335 -17.19 23.18 -22.09
CA ARG A 335 -17.16 22.67 -20.72
C ARG A 335 -15.73 22.38 -20.23
N LEU A 336 -14.89 21.80 -21.09
CA LEU A 336 -13.47 21.61 -20.79
C LEU A 336 -12.77 22.96 -20.53
N GLY A 337 -13.04 23.97 -21.36
CA GLY A 337 -12.54 25.33 -21.16
C GLY A 337 -13.04 25.97 -19.85
N GLN A 338 -14.27 25.66 -19.44
CA GLN A 338 -14.84 26.11 -18.16
C GLN A 338 -14.12 25.47 -16.96
N LEU A 339 -13.83 24.16 -16.99
CA LEU A 339 -13.05 23.50 -15.94
C LEU A 339 -11.61 24.03 -15.86
N GLN A 340 -10.97 24.24 -17.01
CA GLN A 340 -9.64 24.87 -17.06
C GLN A 340 -9.68 26.28 -16.48
N ALA A 341 -10.70 27.08 -16.78
CA ALA A 341 -10.87 28.42 -16.23
C ALA A 341 -11.12 28.39 -14.72
N LEU A 342 -11.92 27.44 -14.22
CA LEU A 342 -12.13 27.21 -12.78
C LEU A 342 -10.79 26.94 -12.08
N MET A 343 -10.01 26.01 -12.61
CA MET A 343 -8.74 25.64 -11.99
C MET A 343 -7.71 26.78 -12.08
N ARG A 344 -7.67 27.54 -13.18
CA ARG A 344 -6.84 28.76 -13.28
C ARG A 344 -7.23 29.78 -12.21
N PHE A 345 -8.52 30.04 -12.04
CA PHE A 345 -9.03 30.94 -11.01
C PHE A 345 -8.61 30.49 -9.60
N LEU A 346 -8.76 29.20 -9.28
CA LEU A 346 -8.36 28.66 -7.98
C LEU A 346 -6.85 28.78 -7.74
N ASN A 347 -6.02 28.59 -8.77
CA ASN A 347 -4.57 28.75 -8.70
C ASN A 347 -4.15 30.22 -8.55
N GLU A 348 -4.74 31.13 -9.33
CA GLU A 348 -4.44 32.57 -9.28
C GLU A 348 -4.82 33.20 -7.94
N ASP A 349 -5.88 32.71 -7.30
CA ASP A 349 -6.33 33.17 -5.97
C ASP A 349 -5.67 32.41 -4.81
N HIS A 350 -4.69 31.53 -5.11
CA HIS A 350 -4.01 30.65 -4.15
C HIS A 350 -4.96 29.79 -3.30
N ALA A 351 -6.17 29.55 -3.81
CA ALA A 351 -7.24 28.88 -3.10
C ALA A 351 -7.01 27.36 -3.01
N THR A 352 -6.18 26.81 -3.91
CA THR A 352 -5.79 25.40 -3.92
C THR A 352 -5.04 24.95 -2.66
N ALA A 353 -4.33 25.86 -1.98
CA ALA A 353 -3.66 25.56 -0.71
C ALA A 353 -4.63 25.29 0.44
N HIS A 354 -5.87 25.78 0.34
CA HIS A 354 -6.93 25.56 1.33
C HIS A 354 -7.83 24.37 0.98
N MET A 355 -7.53 23.64 -0.10
CA MET A 355 -8.32 22.50 -0.56
C MET A 355 -7.64 21.17 -0.20
N SER A 356 -8.45 20.18 0.17
CA SER A 356 -7.95 18.82 0.36
C SER A 356 -7.47 18.20 -0.96
N ASP A 357 -6.52 17.28 -0.88
CA ASP A 357 -6.06 16.49 -2.04
C ASP A 357 -7.21 15.75 -2.72
N SER A 358 -8.17 15.25 -1.94
CA SER A 358 -9.37 14.58 -2.46
C SER A 358 -10.23 15.52 -3.31
N SER A 359 -10.42 16.78 -2.88
CA SER A 359 -11.12 17.79 -3.67
C SER A 359 -10.38 18.09 -4.97
N ARG A 360 -9.04 18.23 -4.92
CA ARG A 360 -8.21 18.49 -6.10
C ARG A 360 -8.20 17.31 -7.08
N GLN A 361 -8.16 16.08 -6.57
CA GLN A 361 -8.30 14.85 -7.36
C GLN A 361 -9.68 14.76 -8.03
N SER A 362 -10.77 15.10 -7.33
CA SER A 362 -12.10 15.12 -7.95
C SER A 362 -12.19 16.12 -9.10
N LEU A 363 -11.60 17.32 -8.96
CA LEU A 363 -11.56 18.31 -10.06
C LEU A 363 -10.75 17.80 -11.26
N ALA A 364 -9.67 17.05 -11.01
CA ALA A 364 -8.87 16.44 -12.06
C ALA A 364 -9.66 15.33 -12.78
N TYR A 365 -10.34 14.43 -12.04
CA TYR A 365 -11.15 13.35 -12.62
C TYR A 365 -12.32 13.87 -13.45
N ASP A 366 -12.99 14.94 -13.02
CA ASP A 366 -14.06 15.58 -13.79
C ASP A 366 -13.52 16.12 -15.15
N ALA A 367 -12.32 16.70 -15.15
CA ALA A 367 -11.65 17.14 -16.37
C ALA A 367 -11.15 15.98 -17.24
N GLU A 368 -10.63 14.91 -16.64
CA GLU A 368 -10.28 13.66 -17.33
C GLU A 368 -11.49 13.09 -18.08
N LYS A 369 -12.65 13.00 -17.42
CA LYS A 369 -13.89 12.48 -18.02
C LYS A 369 -14.34 13.30 -19.21
N LEU A 370 -14.33 14.64 -19.12
CA LEU A 370 -14.66 15.50 -20.27
C LEU A 370 -13.65 15.39 -21.41
N PHE A 371 -12.37 15.24 -21.09
CA PHE A 371 -11.31 15.05 -22.08
C PHE A 371 -11.47 13.70 -22.81
N ALA A 372 -11.67 12.61 -22.08
CA ALA A 372 -11.96 11.30 -22.66
C ALA A 372 -13.26 11.29 -23.47
N ALA A 373 -14.32 11.95 -22.98
CA ALA A 373 -15.56 12.11 -23.71
C ALA A 373 -15.38 12.85 -25.04
N SER A 374 -14.51 13.86 -25.10
CA SER A 374 -14.21 14.58 -26.35
C SER A 374 -13.61 13.66 -27.42
N ALA A 375 -12.70 12.76 -27.03
CA ALA A 375 -12.07 11.81 -27.92
C ALA A 375 -13.02 10.70 -28.37
N LEU A 376 -13.86 10.18 -27.46
CA LEU A 376 -14.92 9.22 -27.80
C LEU A 376 -15.93 9.81 -28.77
N TRP A 377 -16.33 11.06 -28.56
CA TRP A 377 -17.24 11.75 -29.47
C TRP A 377 -16.61 12.00 -30.85
N GLN A 378 -15.31 12.32 -30.90
CA GLN A 378 -14.59 12.43 -32.16
C GLN A 378 -14.59 11.09 -32.90
N TYR A 379 -14.30 9.99 -32.22
CA TYR A 379 -14.38 8.64 -32.79
C TYR A 379 -15.77 8.34 -33.36
N GLU A 380 -16.82 8.67 -32.61
CA GLU A 380 -18.20 8.46 -33.08
C GLU A 380 -18.53 9.31 -34.32
N ASN A 381 -18.07 10.57 -34.40
CA ASN A 381 -18.29 11.40 -35.59
C ASN A 381 -17.60 10.82 -36.84
N GLU A 382 -16.42 10.20 -36.68
CA GLU A 382 -15.70 9.56 -37.78
C GLU A 382 -16.39 8.27 -38.27
N HIS A 383 -17.14 7.58 -37.40
CA HIS A 383 -17.70 6.25 -37.66
C HIS A 383 -19.24 6.20 -37.80
N SER A 384 -19.98 7.21 -37.34
CA SER A 384 -21.46 7.28 -37.32
C SER A 384 -22.12 7.47 -38.70
N GLY A 385 -21.34 7.61 -39.77
CA GLY A 385 -21.84 7.70 -41.15
C GLY A 385 -22.02 6.35 -41.88
N GLN A 386 -21.72 5.23 -41.23
CA GLN A 386 -21.80 3.90 -41.84
C GLN A 386 -23.24 3.32 -41.74
N ARG A 387 -23.63 2.42 -42.66
CA ARG A 387 -25.01 1.85 -42.74
C ARG A 387 -25.44 1.03 -41.52
N ARG A 388 -24.55 0.77 -40.56
CA ARG A 388 -24.81 -0.02 -39.35
C ARG A 388 -24.72 0.88 -38.12
N LYS A 389 -25.52 0.58 -37.09
CA LYS A 389 -25.39 1.20 -35.77
C LYS A 389 -23.95 1.03 -35.27
N SER A 390 -23.36 2.07 -34.70
CA SER A 390 -22.03 2.00 -34.08
C SER A 390 -22.10 1.18 -32.78
N LEU A 391 -21.01 0.49 -32.44
CA LEU A 391 -20.92 -0.25 -31.18
C LEU A 391 -21.08 0.67 -29.97
N LEU A 392 -20.55 1.90 -30.04
CA LEU A 392 -20.72 2.89 -28.99
C LEU A 392 -22.20 3.25 -28.78
N THR A 393 -22.99 3.35 -29.85
CA THR A 393 -24.45 3.55 -29.73
C THR A 393 -25.11 2.39 -29.00
N GLU A 394 -24.71 1.15 -29.27
CA GLU A 394 -25.25 -0.05 -28.62
C GLU A 394 -24.88 -0.11 -27.13
N ILE A 395 -23.62 0.21 -26.80
CA ILE A 395 -23.12 0.35 -25.41
C ILE A 395 -23.95 1.38 -24.65
N ILE A 396 -24.18 2.57 -25.23
CA ILE A 396 -24.92 3.65 -24.57
C ILE A 396 -26.43 3.34 -24.52
N GLU A 397 -27.01 2.72 -25.56
CA GLU A 397 -28.41 2.25 -25.54
C GLU A 397 -28.64 1.30 -24.35
N ARG A 398 -27.67 0.45 -24.03
CA ARG A 398 -27.74 -0.47 -22.89
C ARG A 398 -27.71 0.24 -21.54
N TYR A 399 -26.89 1.27 -21.37
CA TYR A 399 -26.87 2.10 -20.16
C TYR A 399 -28.28 2.66 -19.85
N PHE A 400 -29.00 3.16 -20.85
CA PHE A 400 -30.38 3.64 -20.68
C PHE A 400 -31.43 2.53 -20.61
N GLY A 401 -31.12 1.35 -21.16
CA GLY A 401 -32.02 0.22 -21.40
C GLY A 401 -32.58 -0.48 -20.16
N ASN A 402 -32.17 -0.09 -18.95
CA ASN A 402 -32.70 -0.66 -17.71
C ASN A 402 -33.77 0.18 -17.01
N ASN A 403 -34.01 1.46 -17.35
CA ASN A 403 -35.10 2.29 -16.74
C ASN A 403 -35.52 3.55 -17.54
N GLY A 404 -35.05 3.79 -18.77
CA GLY A 404 -35.34 5.03 -19.52
C GLY A 404 -36.58 4.98 -20.42
N GLY A 405 -37.44 6.00 -20.33
CA GLY A 405 -38.43 6.31 -21.37
C GLY A 405 -37.76 6.78 -22.69
N PRO A 406 -38.54 7.02 -23.77
CA PRO A 406 -37.97 7.51 -25.03
C PRO A 406 -37.26 8.86 -24.84
N LEU A 407 -35.96 8.89 -25.11
CA LEU A 407 -35.13 10.10 -25.07
C LEU A 407 -35.37 10.93 -26.35
N GLU A 408 -35.73 12.20 -26.20
CA GLU A 408 -36.09 13.09 -27.33
C GLU A 408 -34.93 13.33 -28.32
N GLU A 409 -33.67 13.32 -27.85
CA GLU A 409 -32.49 13.64 -28.67
C GLU A 409 -31.65 12.40 -29.06
N GLY A 410 -32.11 11.19 -28.71
CA GLY A 410 -31.38 9.94 -28.88
C GLY A 410 -30.38 9.64 -27.74
N PRO A 411 -30.04 8.36 -27.51
CA PRO A 411 -29.29 7.89 -26.34
C PRO A 411 -27.87 8.45 -26.28
N VAL A 412 -27.13 8.43 -27.39
CA VAL A 412 -25.74 8.93 -27.45
C VAL A 412 -25.66 10.42 -27.09
N ARG A 413 -26.52 11.25 -27.70
CA ARG A 413 -26.53 12.70 -27.42
C ARG A 413 -26.95 13.01 -25.99
N ALA A 414 -27.93 12.28 -25.46
CA ALA A 414 -28.36 12.42 -24.07
C ALA A 414 -27.20 12.11 -23.09
N PHE A 415 -26.45 11.03 -23.35
CA PHE A 415 -25.31 10.63 -22.53
C PHE A 415 -24.23 11.72 -22.47
N PHE A 416 -23.71 12.16 -23.63
CA PHE A 416 -22.65 13.16 -23.68
C PHE A 416 -23.08 14.55 -23.17
N LYS A 417 -24.38 14.84 -23.12
CA LYS A 417 -24.89 16.09 -22.52
C LYS A 417 -24.98 16.03 -21.00
N GLY A 418 -25.48 14.94 -20.41
CA GLY A 418 -25.90 14.94 -19.00
C GLY A 418 -25.41 13.80 -18.12
N HIS A 419 -24.73 12.78 -18.66
CA HIS A 419 -24.36 11.55 -17.93
C HIS A 419 -22.86 11.24 -18.01
N LEU A 420 -22.02 12.26 -18.11
CA LEU A 420 -20.56 12.05 -18.22
C LEU A 420 -19.90 11.64 -16.90
N ASP A 421 -20.59 11.80 -15.77
CA ASP A 421 -20.13 11.26 -14.48
C ASP A 421 -20.00 9.73 -14.53
N ASP A 422 -20.88 9.07 -15.28
CA ASP A 422 -20.96 7.60 -15.40
C ASP A 422 -20.13 7.08 -16.59
N LEU A 423 -19.06 7.77 -16.98
CA LEU A 423 -18.23 7.36 -18.12
C LEU A 423 -17.62 5.95 -17.96
N ALA A 424 -17.38 5.50 -16.71
CA ALA A 424 -16.92 4.15 -16.41
C ALA A 424 -17.88 3.06 -16.93
N GLU A 425 -19.18 3.34 -16.94
CA GLU A 425 -20.21 2.42 -17.45
C GLU A 425 -20.04 2.11 -18.93
N VAL A 426 -19.40 3.01 -19.71
CA VAL A 426 -19.10 2.73 -21.12
C VAL A 426 -18.10 1.58 -21.24
N ILE A 427 -17.13 1.50 -20.33
CA ILE A 427 -16.13 0.42 -20.28
C ILE A 427 -16.83 -0.88 -19.86
N ILE A 428 -17.60 -0.85 -18.77
CA ILE A 428 -18.30 -2.01 -18.21
C ILE A 428 -19.30 -2.60 -19.23
N ASN A 429 -20.07 -1.75 -19.91
CA ASN A 429 -21.04 -2.18 -20.91
C ASN A 429 -20.39 -2.69 -22.20
N ALA A 430 -19.13 -2.31 -22.49
CA ALA A 430 -18.40 -2.83 -23.66
C ALA A 430 -18.08 -4.32 -23.51
N ASP A 431 -17.63 -4.76 -22.34
CA ASP A 431 -17.35 -6.18 -22.08
C ASP A 431 -18.61 -7.03 -22.21
N TYR A 432 -19.73 -6.61 -21.64
CA TYR A 432 -20.95 -7.40 -21.73
C TYR A 432 -21.41 -7.64 -23.17
N ILE A 433 -21.29 -6.64 -24.05
CA ILE A 433 -21.66 -6.83 -25.47
C ILE A 433 -20.71 -7.82 -26.14
N VAL A 434 -19.43 -7.80 -25.76
CA VAL A 434 -18.45 -8.80 -26.21
C VAL A 434 -18.78 -10.19 -25.68
N ASP A 435 -19.11 -10.33 -24.39
CA ASP A 435 -19.51 -11.60 -23.76
C ASP A 435 -20.81 -12.15 -24.37
N ASP A 436 -21.82 -11.31 -24.60
CA ASP A 436 -23.06 -11.72 -25.28
C ASP A 436 -22.80 -12.17 -26.73
N ALA A 437 -21.97 -11.42 -27.47
CA ALA A 437 -21.55 -11.81 -28.82
C ALA A 437 -20.76 -13.11 -28.82
N TYR A 438 -19.93 -13.34 -27.79
CA TYR A 438 -19.12 -14.55 -27.63
C TYR A 438 -20.00 -15.77 -27.32
N ARG A 439 -20.94 -15.64 -26.38
CA ARG A 439 -21.90 -16.70 -25.99
C ARG A 439 -22.88 -17.04 -27.11
N SER A 440 -23.33 -16.02 -27.84
CA SER A 440 -24.27 -16.17 -28.96
C SER A 440 -23.59 -16.65 -30.25
N GLY A 441 -22.25 -16.72 -30.30
CA GLY A 441 -21.50 -17.10 -31.49
C GLY A 441 -21.72 -16.14 -32.66
N ALA A 442 -21.78 -14.83 -32.37
CA ALA A 442 -22.13 -13.82 -33.34
C ALA A 442 -21.12 -13.77 -34.51
N PRO A 443 -21.56 -13.66 -35.77
CA PRO A 443 -20.66 -13.69 -36.93
C PRO A 443 -19.72 -12.47 -37.01
N ASN A 444 -20.02 -11.39 -36.28
CA ASN A 444 -19.23 -10.16 -36.19
C ASN A 444 -18.38 -10.07 -34.92
N LEU A 445 -18.24 -11.16 -34.14
CA LEU A 445 -17.51 -11.16 -32.86
C LEU A 445 -16.12 -10.51 -32.93
N VAL A 446 -15.35 -10.79 -33.98
CA VAL A 446 -14.00 -10.22 -34.17
C VAL A 446 -14.06 -8.70 -34.27
N GLU A 447 -15.04 -8.18 -35.01
CA GLU A 447 -15.20 -6.74 -35.20
C GLU A 447 -15.73 -6.07 -33.94
N THR A 448 -16.70 -6.70 -33.27
CA THR A 448 -17.24 -6.23 -31.98
C THR A 448 -16.12 -6.12 -30.93
N LEU A 449 -15.29 -7.16 -30.79
CA LEU A 449 -14.16 -7.17 -29.86
C LEU A 449 -13.11 -6.10 -30.21
N ARG A 450 -12.74 -5.97 -31.49
CA ARG A 450 -11.79 -4.93 -31.94
C ARG A 450 -12.26 -3.53 -31.58
N VAL A 451 -13.53 -3.23 -31.88
CA VAL A 451 -14.11 -1.91 -31.63
C VAL A 451 -14.28 -1.67 -30.12
N ALA A 452 -14.68 -2.68 -29.34
CA ALA A 452 -14.76 -2.58 -27.89
C ALA A 452 -13.40 -2.25 -27.27
N ASN A 453 -12.36 -3.01 -27.63
CA ASN A 453 -10.98 -2.74 -27.21
C ASN A 453 -10.53 -1.34 -27.63
N GLN A 454 -10.86 -0.91 -28.85
CA GLN A 454 -10.50 0.42 -29.34
C GLN A 454 -11.15 1.55 -28.53
N LEU A 455 -12.43 1.45 -28.19
CA LEU A 455 -13.12 2.43 -27.36
C LEU A 455 -12.49 2.55 -25.97
N VAL A 456 -12.21 1.41 -25.34
CA VAL A 456 -11.56 1.36 -24.03
C VAL A 456 -10.15 1.95 -24.08
N MET A 457 -9.35 1.58 -25.08
CA MET A 457 -8.02 2.16 -25.28
C MET A 457 -8.07 3.66 -25.55
N ILE A 458 -9.06 4.19 -26.28
CA ILE A 458 -9.22 5.65 -26.47
C ILE A 458 -9.37 6.34 -25.11
N ILE A 459 -10.20 5.79 -24.21
CA ILE A 459 -10.36 6.32 -22.86
C ILE A 459 -9.03 6.31 -22.12
N TYR A 460 -8.36 5.16 -21.99
CA TYR A 460 -7.11 5.07 -21.24
C TYR A 460 -5.96 5.93 -21.82
N ASN A 461 -5.79 5.95 -23.14
CA ASN A 461 -4.78 6.80 -23.79
C ASN A 461 -5.01 8.29 -23.48
N THR A 462 -6.27 8.74 -23.51
CA THR A 462 -6.59 10.15 -23.25
C THR A 462 -6.43 10.52 -21.79
N VAL A 463 -6.77 9.61 -20.87
CA VAL A 463 -6.57 9.80 -19.44
C VAL A 463 -5.08 9.82 -19.10
N GLU A 464 -4.28 8.90 -19.63
CA GLU A 464 -2.81 8.88 -19.44
C GLU A 464 -2.18 10.18 -19.96
N ALA A 465 -2.57 10.62 -21.17
CA ALA A 465 -2.09 11.88 -21.74
C ALA A 465 -2.49 13.10 -20.89
N PHE A 466 -3.71 13.11 -20.36
CA PHE A 466 -4.18 14.19 -19.49
C PHE A 466 -3.38 14.24 -18.19
N ARG A 467 -3.18 13.09 -17.52
CA ARG A 467 -2.40 12.98 -16.28
C ARG A 467 -0.97 13.47 -16.49
N GLN A 468 -0.29 13.00 -17.54
CA GLN A 468 1.08 13.44 -17.85
C GLN A 468 1.22 14.96 -18.05
N GLN A 469 0.19 15.62 -18.60
CA GLN A 469 0.23 17.06 -18.92
C GLN A 469 -0.30 17.95 -17.78
N SER A 470 -1.22 17.43 -16.97
CA SER A 470 -2.04 18.26 -16.07
C SER A 470 -1.79 18.03 -14.59
N LEU A 471 -1.07 16.99 -14.17
CA LEU A 471 -0.82 16.71 -12.73
C LEU A 471 -0.25 17.92 -11.97
N GLY A 472 0.73 18.62 -12.54
CA GLY A 472 1.29 19.85 -11.96
C GLY A 472 0.29 20.99 -11.86
N PHE A 473 -0.62 21.10 -12.83
CA PHE A 473 -1.65 22.15 -12.84
C PHE A 473 -2.67 22.00 -11.70
N TYR A 474 -2.90 20.76 -11.21
CA TYR A 474 -3.73 20.46 -10.04
C TYR A 474 -2.92 20.35 -8.73
N GLY A 475 -1.59 20.40 -8.79
CA GLY A 475 -0.71 20.23 -7.64
C GLY A 475 -0.73 18.81 -7.07
N LEU A 476 -0.77 17.80 -7.96
CA LEU A 476 -0.90 16.37 -7.63
C LEU A 476 0.33 15.52 -8.00
N GLU A 477 1.47 16.12 -8.37
CA GLU A 477 2.66 15.39 -8.85
C GLU A 477 3.26 14.41 -7.83
N GLU A 478 3.21 14.74 -6.53
CA GLU A 478 3.71 13.91 -5.44
C GLU A 478 2.58 13.36 -4.54
N ALA A 479 1.33 13.63 -4.90
CA ALA A 479 0.18 13.30 -4.06
C ALA A 479 -0.25 11.85 -4.26
N LEU A 480 -0.28 11.07 -3.18
CA LEU A 480 -0.86 9.74 -3.19
C LEU A 480 -2.38 9.80 -3.48
N PRO A 481 -2.96 8.79 -4.16
CA PRO A 481 -4.39 8.75 -4.43
C PRO A 481 -5.19 8.68 -3.12
N ASN A 482 -5.95 9.74 -2.82
CA ASN A 482 -6.82 9.84 -1.65
C ASN A 482 -8.28 9.55 -1.99
N LEU A 483 -8.65 9.72 -3.27
CA LEU A 483 -9.93 9.38 -3.86
C LEU A 483 -9.77 8.19 -4.81
N ALA A 484 -10.74 7.27 -4.78
CA ALA A 484 -10.75 6.11 -5.67
C ALA A 484 -10.70 6.56 -7.15
N PRO A 485 -9.69 6.14 -7.93
CA PRO A 485 -9.64 6.42 -9.36
C PRO A 485 -10.75 5.66 -10.09
N TRP A 486 -11.54 6.39 -10.89
CA TRP A 486 -12.63 5.82 -11.68
C TRP A 486 -12.13 4.85 -12.78
N THR A 487 -10.86 4.97 -13.19
CA THR A 487 -10.16 4.09 -14.14
C THR A 487 -9.74 2.74 -13.55
N SER A 488 -9.84 2.58 -12.24
CA SER A 488 -9.38 1.38 -11.51
C SER A 488 -10.41 0.90 -10.50
N GLU A 489 -11.69 1.22 -10.73
CA GLU A 489 -12.79 0.62 -10.00
C GLU A 489 -12.80 -0.91 -10.22
N PRO A 490 -13.22 -1.70 -9.22
CA PRO A 490 -13.18 -3.17 -9.32
C PRO A 490 -13.87 -3.71 -10.57
N GLU A 491 -15.06 -3.19 -10.89
CA GLU A 491 -15.83 -3.61 -12.08
C GLU A 491 -15.11 -3.27 -13.39
N VAL A 492 -14.42 -2.11 -13.44
CA VAL A 492 -13.62 -1.70 -14.60
C VAL A 492 -12.39 -2.61 -14.75
N LEU A 493 -11.74 -2.99 -13.65
CA LEU A 493 -10.61 -3.93 -13.68
C LEU A 493 -11.04 -5.33 -14.14
N GLU A 494 -12.16 -5.85 -13.62
CA GLU A 494 -12.73 -7.14 -14.06
C GLU A 494 -13.06 -7.13 -15.56
N THR A 495 -13.76 -6.08 -16.01
CA THR A 495 -14.06 -5.85 -17.43
C THR A 495 -12.80 -5.86 -18.30
N MET A 496 -11.75 -5.17 -17.86
CA MET A 496 -10.47 -5.14 -18.57
C MET A 496 -9.78 -6.52 -18.63
N GLN A 497 -9.88 -7.31 -17.56
CA GLN A 497 -9.36 -8.68 -17.52
C GLN A 497 -10.10 -9.60 -18.49
N ASP A 498 -11.42 -9.45 -18.56
CA ASP A 498 -12.26 -10.23 -19.46
C ASP A 498 -11.97 -9.88 -20.92
N LEU A 499 -11.91 -8.58 -21.27
CA LEU A 499 -11.50 -8.12 -22.61
C LEU A 499 -10.10 -8.62 -22.99
N PHE A 500 -9.13 -8.60 -22.07
CA PHE A 500 -7.80 -9.17 -22.30
C PHE A 500 -7.88 -10.68 -22.59
N THR A 501 -8.67 -11.41 -21.80
CA THR A 501 -8.85 -12.86 -21.95
C THR A 501 -9.54 -13.22 -23.27
N TYR A 502 -10.60 -12.50 -23.64
CA TYR A 502 -11.28 -12.68 -24.93
C TYR A 502 -10.36 -12.37 -26.10
N THR A 503 -9.55 -11.32 -26.01
CA THR A 503 -8.55 -10.97 -27.04
C THR A 503 -7.48 -12.06 -27.18
N GLY A 504 -6.97 -12.57 -26.06
CA GLY A 504 -6.02 -13.68 -26.05
C GLY A 504 -6.59 -14.97 -26.65
N ARG A 505 -7.86 -15.31 -26.37
CA ARG A 505 -8.53 -16.48 -26.97
C ARG A 505 -8.79 -16.29 -28.46
N MET A 506 -9.29 -15.12 -28.87
CA MET A 506 -9.56 -14.79 -30.26
C MET A 506 -8.30 -14.87 -31.12
N LEU A 507 -7.16 -14.38 -30.62
CA LEU A 507 -5.86 -14.50 -31.30
C LEU A 507 -5.47 -15.96 -31.53
N GLY A 508 -5.71 -16.83 -30.54
CA GLY A 508 -5.42 -18.26 -30.61
C GLY A 508 -6.34 -19.00 -31.60
N ASP A 509 -7.64 -18.74 -31.53
CA ASP A 509 -8.62 -19.31 -32.46
C ASP A 509 -8.32 -18.89 -33.91
N ARG A 510 -7.97 -17.62 -34.14
CA ARG A 510 -7.57 -17.14 -35.47
C ARG A 510 -6.30 -17.81 -35.98
N ILE A 511 -5.30 -18.05 -35.14
CA ILE A 511 -4.09 -18.78 -35.55
C ILE A 511 -4.44 -20.22 -35.95
N ARG A 512 -5.34 -20.88 -35.20
CA ARG A 512 -5.79 -22.24 -35.47
C ARG A 512 -6.60 -22.31 -36.78
N ASP A 513 -7.54 -21.39 -36.96
CA ASP A 513 -8.55 -21.48 -38.02
C ASP A 513 -8.05 -20.85 -39.35
N LEU A 514 -7.22 -19.80 -39.27
CA LEU A 514 -6.72 -19.02 -40.42
C LEU A 514 -5.21 -19.23 -40.70
N GLY A 515 -4.53 -20.20 -40.07
CA GLY A 515 -3.06 -20.29 -40.04
C GLY A 515 -2.31 -20.02 -41.37
N ASN A 516 -2.77 -20.58 -42.51
CA ASN A 516 -2.18 -20.31 -43.83
C ASN A 516 -2.75 -19.06 -44.53
N THR A 517 -3.98 -18.67 -44.23
CA THR A 517 -4.61 -17.46 -44.78
C THR A 517 -4.03 -16.19 -44.16
N LEU A 518 -3.58 -16.22 -42.90
CA LEU A 518 -2.85 -15.12 -42.24
C LEU A 518 -1.52 -14.78 -42.95
N LYS A 519 -0.91 -15.74 -43.64
CA LYS A 519 0.34 -15.52 -44.40
C LYS A 519 0.08 -14.99 -45.82
N THR A 520 -1.11 -15.23 -46.36
CA THR A 520 -1.42 -15.00 -47.78
C THR A 520 -2.38 -13.83 -48.00
N VAL A 521 -3.25 -13.51 -47.04
CA VAL A 521 -4.24 -12.43 -47.10
C VAL A 521 -3.81 -11.27 -46.20
N PRO A 522 -3.41 -10.11 -46.77
CA PRO A 522 -2.96 -8.96 -45.98
C PRO A 522 -3.99 -8.45 -44.97
N ALA A 523 -5.27 -8.37 -45.35
CA ALA A 523 -6.32 -7.85 -44.48
C ALA A 523 -6.49 -8.65 -43.17
N GLU A 524 -6.43 -9.99 -43.24
CA GLU A 524 -6.53 -10.85 -42.06
C GLU A 524 -5.27 -10.76 -41.17
N ARG A 525 -4.11 -10.50 -41.79
CA ARG A 525 -2.85 -10.23 -41.08
C ARG A 525 -2.90 -8.89 -40.36
N ASP A 526 -3.46 -7.86 -40.98
CA ASP A 526 -3.58 -6.52 -40.40
C ASP A 526 -4.49 -6.57 -39.16
N ILE A 527 -5.62 -7.27 -39.25
CA ILE A 527 -6.51 -7.53 -38.11
C ILE A 527 -5.77 -8.29 -36.98
N GLN A 528 -4.96 -9.31 -37.32
CA GLN A 528 -4.18 -10.04 -36.33
C GLN A 528 -3.15 -9.16 -35.64
N ASN A 529 -2.45 -8.30 -36.40
CA ASN A 529 -1.47 -7.37 -35.84
C ASN A 529 -2.13 -6.30 -34.96
N GLU A 530 -3.31 -5.84 -35.34
CA GLU A 530 -4.09 -4.91 -34.53
C GLU A 530 -4.49 -5.54 -33.20
N LEU A 531 -5.08 -6.74 -33.21
CA LEU A 531 -5.42 -7.47 -31.98
C LEU A 531 -4.20 -7.73 -31.09
N LYS A 532 -3.01 -7.99 -31.68
CA LYS A 532 -1.76 -8.12 -30.91
C LYS A 532 -1.38 -6.81 -30.21
N ARG A 533 -1.50 -5.66 -30.89
CA ARG A 533 -1.27 -4.33 -30.28
C ARG A 533 -2.30 -4.03 -29.19
N GLN A 534 -3.58 -4.33 -29.45
CA GLN A 534 -4.63 -4.18 -28.46
C GLN A 534 -4.36 -5.01 -27.21
N LEU A 535 -3.91 -6.27 -27.37
CA LEU A 535 -3.53 -7.13 -26.24
C LEU A 535 -2.39 -6.53 -25.40
N GLN A 536 -1.39 -5.93 -26.06
CA GLN A 536 -0.28 -5.24 -25.40
C GLN A 536 -0.77 -4.02 -24.61
N ASP A 537 -1.58 -3.16 -25.23
CA ASP A 537 -2.10 -1.94 -24.60
C ASP A 537 -3.02 -2.29 -23.42
N LEU A 538 -3.92 -3.27 -23.58
CA LEU A 538 -4.77 -3.77 -22.49
C LEU A 538 -3.94 -4.31 -21.32
N ALA A 539 -2.86 -5.05 -21.58
CA ALA A 539 -1.96 -5.50 -20.52
C ALA A 539 -1.31 -4.32 -19.80
N LYS A 540 -0.77 -3.33 -20.54
CA LYS A 540 -0.18 -2.11 -19.96
C LYS A 540 -1.17 -1.41 -19.02
N TYR A 541 -2.41 -1.21 -19.47
CA TYR A 541 -3.44 -0.53 -18.68
C TYR A 541 -3.93 -1.36 -17.50
N LEU A 542 -4.02 -2.68 -17.63
CA LEU A 542 -4.33 -3.57 -16.52
C LEU A 542 -3.27 -3.50 -15.42
N PHE A 543 -1.99 -3.62 -15.78
CA PHE A 543 -0.90 -3.48 -14.82
C PHE A 543 -0.94 -2.12 -14.10
N ALA A 544 -1.14 -1.03 -14.87
CA ALA A 544 -1.24 0.32 -14.31
C ALA A 544 -2.48 0.49 -13.40
N GLY A 545 -3.63 -0.07 -13.78
CA GLY A 545 -4.85 0.00 -12.99
C GLY A 545 -4.77 -0.81 -11.69
N TYR A 546 -4.12 -1.98 -11.72
CA TYR A 546 -3.84 -2.76 -10.51
C TYR A 546 -2.92 -1.99 -9.57
N SER A 547 -1.84 -1.38 -10.07
CA SER A 547 -0.97 -0.56 -9.22
C SER A 547 -1.68 0.66 -8.66
N GLU A 548 -2.47 1.38 -9.48
CA GLU A 548 -3.19 2.58 -9.06
C GLU A 548 -4.20 2.26 -7.94
N ARG A 549 -4.92 1.14 -8.07
CA ARG A 549 -5.86 0.67 -7.04
C ARG A 549 -5.14 0.21 -5.77
N LEU A 550 -4.03 -0.51 -5.89
CA LEU A 550 -3.24 -0.93 -4.72
C LEU A 550 -2.68 0.28 -3.97
N GLU A 551 -2.16 1.29 -4.67
CA GLU A 551 -1.69 2.53 -4.06
C GLU A 551 -2.82 3.25 -3.29
N TYR A 552 -4.03 3.30 -3.88
CA TYR A 552 -5.20 3.85 -3.19
C TYR A 552 -5.59 3.05 -1.94
N LEU A 553 -5.63 1.72 -2.01
CA LEU A 553 -6.03 0.86 -0.89
C LEU A 553 -4.97 0.80 0.23
N GLN A 554 -3.69 1.04 -0.10
CA GLN A 554 -2.56 1.01 0.84
C GLN A 554 -2.21 2.38 1.45
N ARG A 555 -3.04 3.41 1.22
CA ARG A 555 -2.86 4.75 1.80
C ARG A 555 -2.77 4.73 3.34
N GLN A 556 -2.07 5.71 3.93
CA GLN A 556 -1.81 5.76 5.38
C GLN A 556 -3.09 5.74 6.24
N ASN A 557 -4.20 6.29 5.73
CA ASN A 557 -5.51 6.34 6.38
C ASN A 557 -6.48 5.22 5.90
N ALA A 558 -5.98 4.13 5.33
CA ALA A 558 -6.80 3.04 4.81
C ALA A 558 -7.63 2.35 5.91
N SER A 559 -8.90 2.08 5.59
CA SER A 559 -9.81 1.35 6.49
C SER A 559 -9.38 -0.12 6.66
N ALA A 560 -9.90 -0.80 7.68
CA ALA A 560 -9.64 -2.23 7.85
C ALA A 560 -10.22 -3.09 6.71
N GLU A 561 -11.27 -2.58 6.03
CA GLU A 561 -11.87 -3.18 4.85
C GLU A 561 -10.96 -2.96 3.63
N ASP A 562 -10.45 -1.74 3.44
CA ASP A 562 -9.52 -1.37 2.36
C ASP A 562 -8.27 -2.26 2.39
N ARG A 563 -7.73 -2.55 3.58
CA ARG A 563 -6.54 -3.42 3.74
C ARG A 563 -6.82 -4.89 3.39
N LYS A 564 -8.03 -5.38 3.68
CA LYS A 564 -8.44 -6.74 3.29
C LYS A 564 -8.64 -6.84 1.79
N GLU A 565 -9.27 -5.82 1.20
CA GLU A 565 -9.42 -5.70 -0.25
C GLU A 565 -8.05 -5.63 -0.92
N ALA A 566 -7.10 -4.85 -0.39
CA ALA A 566 -5.74 -4.77 -0.91
C ALA A 566 -5.05 -6.14 -0.95
N GLY A 567 -5.12 -6.91 0.15
CA GLY A 567 -4.54 -8.24 0.20
C GLY A 567 -5.19 -9.23 -0.78
N ALA A 568 -6.51 -9.16 -0.95
CA ALA A 568 -7.22 -9.99 -1.93
C ALA A 568 -6.86 -9.60 -3.38
N LEU A 569 -6.79 -8.29 -3.66
CA LEU A 569 -6.43 -7.76 -4.98
C LEU A 569 -4.98 -8.07 -5.34
N GLU A 570 -4.06 -7.99 -4.38
CA GLU A 570 -2.65 -8.35 -4.56
C GLU A 570 -2.48 -9.84 -4.88
N GLN A 571 -3.24 -10.71 -4.20
CA GLN A 571 -3.28 -12.14 -4.52
C GLN A 571 -3.86 -12.42 -5.90
N GLN A 572 -4.98 -11.77 -6.25
CA GLN A 572 -5.57 -11.89 -7.59
C GLN A 572 -4.58 -11.44 -8.67
N PHE A 573 -3.90 -10.32 -8.44
CA PHE A 573 -2.90 -9.79 -9.35
C PHE A 573 -1.68 -10.72 -9.46
N ALA A 574 -1.17 -11.26 -8.34
CA ALA A 574 -0.08 -12.24 -8.35
C ALA A 574 -0.43 -13.52 -9.13
N ASN A 575 -1.68 -13.98 -9.05
CA ASN A 575 -2.14 -15.16 -9.78
C ASN A 575 -2.35 -14.90 -11.28
N TYR A 576 -2.79 -13.69 -11.65
CA TYR A 576 -3.12 -13.36 -13.03
C TYR A 576 -1.91 -12.88 -13.85
N ARG A 577 -0.95 -12.19 -13.21
CA ARG A 577 0.27 -11.64 -13.84
C ARG A 577 1.02 -12.66 -14.72
N PRO A 578 1.38 -13.87 -14.24
CA PRO A 578 2.13 -14.83 -15.05
C PRO A 578 1.36 -15.27 -16.30
N SER A 579 0.04 -15.48 -16.17
CA SER A 579 -0.84 -15.85 -17.29
C SER A 579 -0.86 -14.76 -18.37
N MET A 580 -0.96 -13.49 -17.95
CA MET A 580 -0.97 -12.33 -18.83
C MET A 580 0.35 -12.19 -19.60
N LEU A 581 1.48 -12.26 -18.90
CA LEU A 581 2.81 -12.18 -19.49
C LEU A 581 3.09 -13.35 -20.44
N ARG A 582 2.67 -14.56 -20.09
CA ARG A 582 2.78 -15.74 -20.96
C ARG A 582 1.94 -15.60 -22.23
N ASN A 583 0.75 -15.03 -22.13
CA ASN A 583 -0.11 -14.79 -23.30
C ASN A 583 0.56 -13.78 -24.26
N LEU A 584 1.19 -12.71 -23.74
CA LEU A 584 1.96 -11.77 -24.57
C LEU A 584 3.17 -12.45 -25.24
N ALA A 585 3.93 -13.25 -24.48
CA ALA A 585 5.07 -14.01 -25.00
C ALA A 585 4.68 -14.99 -26.12
N THR A 586 3.51 -15.65 -25.99
CA THR A 586 3.00 -16.61 -26.98
C THR A 586 2.71 -15.97 -28.34
N TYR A 587 2.32 -14.69 -28.37
CA TYR A 587 1.90 -13.98 -29.59
C TYR A 587 2.98 -13.06 -30.19
N ASP A 588 4.26 -13.39 -29.99
CA ASP A 588 5.43 -12.64 -30.48
C ASP A 588 5.55 -11.22 -29.90
N GLN A 589 5.04 -10.99 -28.67
CA GLN A 589 5.21 -9.72 -27.93
C GLN A 589 6.10 -9.93 -26.69
N GLY A 590 7.20 -10.68 -26.86
CA GLY A 590 8.12 -11.02 -25.77
C GLY A 590 8.82 -9.82 -25.14
N GLU A 591 9.28 -8.85 -25.94
CA GLU A 591 9.98 -7.65 -25.43
C GLU A 591 9.09 -6.77 -24.56
N ASP A 592 7.80 -6.69 -24.86
CA ASP A 592 6.85 -5.92 -24.04
C ASP A 592 6.48 -6.67 -22.76
N ALA A 593 6.42 -8.01 -22.82
CA ALA A 593 6.30 -8.84 -21.61
C ALA A 593 7.51 -8.64 -20.67
N PHE A 594 8.74 -8.59 -21.21
CA PHE A 594 9.94 -8.26 -20.43
C PHE A 594 9.85 -6.84 -19.85
N ARG A 595 9.46 -5.83 -20.64
CA ARG A 595 9.35 -4.44 -20.17
C ARG A 595 8.35 -4.30 -19.02
N LEU A 596 7.18 -4.92 -19.13
CA LEU A 596 6.16 -4.91 -18.08
C LEU A 596 6.67 -5.64 -16.83
N ALA A 597 7.26 -6.82 -16.99
CA ALA A 597 7.75 -7.58 -15.85
C ALA A 597 8.94 -6.88 -15.14
N GLU A 598 9.80 -6.16 -15.87
CA GLU A 598 10.85 -5.30 -15.30
C GLU A 598 10.26 -4.10 -14.53
N GLN A 599 9.27 -3.41 -15.12
CA GLN A 599 8.66 -2.22 -14.54
C GLN A 599 7.98 -2.54 -13.20
N TYR A 600 7.25 -3.66 -13.13
CA TYR A 600 6.53 -4.09 -11.94
C TYR A 600 7.29 -5.09 -11.06
N ARG A 601 8.58 -5.34 -11.37
CA ARG A 601 9.49 -6.22 -10.62
C ARG A 601 8.92 -7.62 -10.35
N ASP A 602 8.29 -8.23 -11.36
CA ASP A 602 7.81 -9.60 -11.29
C ASP A 602 8.93 -10.58 -11.67
N PHE A 603 9.80 -10.89 -10.71
CA PHE A 603 10.98 -11.72 -10.91
C PHE A 603 10.66 -13.18 -11.25
N ARG A 604 9.56 -13.72 -10.73
CA ARG A 604 9.10 -15.09 -11.04
C ARG A 604 8.70 -15.21 -12.51
N SER A 605 7.85 -14.31 -12.98
CA SER A 605 7.45 -14.30 -14.39
C SER A 605 8.64 -13.98 -15.32
N LEU A 606 9.58 -13.12 -14.90
CA LEU A 606 10.83 -12.88 -15.65
C LEU A 606 11.68 -14.15 -15.78
N ALA A 607 11.81 -14.94 -14.71
CA ALA A 607 12.54 -16.20 -14.73
C ALA A 607 11.88 -17.22 -15.67
N GLU A 608 10.55 -17.28 -15.69
CA GLU A 608 9.79 -18.10 -16.65
C GLU A 608 10.02 -17.65 -18.10
N LEU A 609 9.94 -16.34 -18.37
CA LEU A 609 10.14 -15.77 -19.71
C LEU A 609 11.57 -15.96 -20.23
N CYS A 610 12.58 -15.81 -19.36
CA CYS A 610 13.99 -16.02 -19.72
C CYS A 610 14.30 -17.47 -20.11
N ASN A 611 13.53 -18.44 -19.58
CA ASN A 611 13.75 -19.86 -19.82
C ASN A 611 12.81 -20.46 -20.88
N ASP A 612 11.94 -19.65 -21.50
CA ASP A 612 11.14 -20.09 -22.65
C ASP A 612 12.04 -20.29 -23.88
N SER A 613 11.96 -21.49 -24.45
CA SER A 613 12.65 -21.91 -25.68
C SER A 613 12.63 -20.92 -26.85
N LYS A 614 11.61 -20.05 -26.93
CA LYS A 614 11.47 -19.06 -28.02
C LYS A 614 12.10 -17.70 -27.72
N LEU A 615 12.24 -17.34 -26.45
CA LEU A 615 12.65 -16.02 -25.98
C LEU A 615 13.94 -16.04 -25.15
N ALA A 616 14.50 -17.24 -24.93
CA ALA A 616 15.70 -17.46 -24.15
C ALA A 616 16.89 -16.65 -24.68
N ASN A 617 17.49 -15.86 -23.80
CA ASN A 617 18.70 -15.11 -24.08
C ASN A 617 19.57 -15.06 -22.82
N ASP A 618 20.63 -15.88 -22.81
CA ASP A 618 21.53 -16.04 -21.68
C ASP A 618 22.17 -14.71 -21.24
N LEU A 619 22.46 -13.81 -22.19
CA LEU A 619 23.01 -12.47 -21.91
C LEU A 619 22.03 -11.58 -21.13
N ARG A 620 20.73 -11.74 -21.36
CA ARG A 620 19.69 -10.96 -20.66
C ARG A 620 19.53 -11.47 -19.23
N THR A 621 19.55 -12.78 -19.03
CA THR A 621 19.53 -13.39 -17.70
C THR A 621 20.75 -12.99 -16.87
N GLN A 622 21.95 -12.94 -17.48
CA GLN A 622 23.17 -12.42 -16.84
C GLN A 622 23.02 -10.95 -16.40
N ASN A 623 22.51 -10.07 -17.28
CA ASN A 623 22.26 -8.67 -16.92
C ASN A 623 21.28 -8.52 -15.74
N TYR A 624 20.24 -9.38 -15.65
CA TYR A 624 19.31 -9.33 -14.53
C TYR A 624 19.92 -9.87 -13.23
N LEU A 625 20.74 -10.92 -13.30
CA LEU A 625 21.51 -11.39 -12.14
C LEU A 625 22.46 -10.29 -11.62
N GLU A 626 23.11 -9.54 -12.50
CA GLU A 626 23.96 -8.42 -12.11
C GLU A 626 23.19 -7.21 -11.57
N ARG A 627 22.01 -6.90 -12.13
CA ARG A 627 21.24 -5.71 -11.75
C ARG A 627 20.39 -5.91 -10.49
N TYR A 628 19.76 -7.08 -10.36
CA TYR A 628 18.77 -7.38 -9.30
C TYR A 628 19.28 -8.37 -8.25
N GLN A 629 20.42 -9.04 -8.49
CA GLN A 629 21.13 -9.85 -7.49
C GLN A 629 20.21 -10.91 -6.86
N GLN A 630 20.14 -10.95 -5.52
CA GLN A 630 19.46 -11.99 -4.75
C GLN A 630 17.96 -12.11 -5.08
N ASP A 631 17.27 -11.00 -5.33
CA ASP A 631 15.81 -10.96 -5.52
C ASP A 631 15.37 -11.67 -6.81
N PHE A 632 16.19 -11.59 -7.86
CA PHE A 632 15.96 -12.32 -9.11
C PHE A 632 16.56 -13.72 -9.07
N ALA A 633 17.72 -13.88 -8.45
CA ALA A 633 18.41 -15.16 -8.35
C ALA A 633 17.58 -16.19 -7.58
N SER A 634 16.94 -15.82 -6.48
CA SER A 634 16.10 -16.72 -5.69
C SER A 634 14.94 -17.32 -6.51
N GLU A 635 14.21 -16.47 -7.22
CA GLU A 635 13.07 -16.88 -8.07
C GLU A 635 13.54 -17.70 -9.27
N LEU A 636 14.67 -17.34 -9.90
CA LEU A 636 15.26 -18.10 -10.99
C LEU A 636 15.70 -19.50 -10.56
N TYR A 637 16.35 -19.60 -9.40
CA TYR A 637 16.83 -20.87 -8.86
C TYR A 637 15.68 -21.75 -8.39
N GLN A 638 14.67 -21.16 -7.74
CA GLN A 638 13.43 -21.86 -7.42
C GLN A 638 12.79 -22.43 -8.69
N TRP A 639 12.71 -21.64 -9.76
CA TRP A 639 12.19 -22.11 -11.05
C TRP A 639 13.00 -23.28 -11.62
N TYR A 640 14.34 -23.25 -11.54
CA TYR A 640 15.19 -24.37 -11.97
C TYR A 640 14.96 -25.64 -11.16
N VAL A 641 14.73 -25.52 -9.84
CA VAL A 641 14.41 -26.66 -8.97
C VAL A 641 13.04 -27.25 -9.32
N GLU A 642 12.01 -26.42 -9.47
CA GLU A 642 10.64 -26.83 -9.82
C GLU A 642 10.59 -27.59 -11.16
N HIS A 643 11.40 -27.17 -12.15
CA HIS A 643 11.43 -27.78 -13.48
C HIS A 643 12.49 -28.88 -13.64
N GLY A 644 13.16 -29.27 -12.56
CA GLY A 644 14.17 -30.35 -12.57
C GLY A 644 15.45 -30.03 -13.34
N LYS A 645 15.74 -28.74 -13.60
CA LYS A 645 16.95 -28.27 -14.31
C LYS A 645 18.13 -28.07 -13.35
N LEU A 646 18.37 -29.06 -12.49
CA LEU A 646 19.44 -29.02 -11.47
C LEU A 646 20.84 -28.92 -12.09
N GLN A 647 21.02 -29.49 -13.29
CA GLN A 647 22.30 -29.41 -14.00
C GLN A 647 22.64 -27.96 -14.39
N THR A 648 21.66 -27.17 -14.83
CA THR A 648 21.85 -25.76 -15.20
C THR A 648 22.12 -24.90 -13.96
N LEU A 649 21.50 -25.23 -12.82
CA LEU A 649 21.74 -24.57 -11.53
C LEU A 649 23.19 -24.77 -11.06
N LEU A 650 23.68 -26.01 -11.09
CA LEU A 650 25.02 -26.35 -10.58
C LEU A 650 26.17 -26.00 -11.53
N LEU A 651 25.89 -25.88 -12.83
CA LEU A 651 26.87 -25.45 -13.84
C LEU A 651 26.91 -23.93 -14.04
N GLN A 652 26.31 -23.13 -13.15
CA GLN A 652 26.41 -21.67 -13.23
C GLN A 652 27.85 -21.17 -13.03
N ASP A 653 28.14 -20.02 -13.63
CA ASP A 653 29.44 -19.36 -13.54
C ASP A 653 29.82 -19.08 -12.08
N ARG A 654 31.12 -19.22 -11.78
CA ARG A 654 31.67 -19.01 -10.43
C ARG A 654 31.37 -17.63 -9.83
N ILE A 655 31.08 -16.65 -10.68
CA ILE A 655 30.75 -15.27 -10.28
C ILE A 655 29.41 -15.23 -9.52
N TYR A 656 28.47 -16.14 -9.82
CA TYR A 656 27.14 -16.19 -9.23
C TYR A 656 27.00 -17.18 -8.07
N TRP A 657 28.07 -17.90 -7.70
CA TRP A 657 28.07 -18.83 -6.55
C TRP A 657 27.64 -18.17 -5.22
N PRO A 658 28.04 -16.92 -4.89
CA PRO A 658 27.55 -16.27 -3.67
C PRO A 658 26.02 -16.07 -3.64
N LEU A 659 25.39 -15.88 -4.80
CA LEU A 659 23.92 -15.75 -4.91
C LEU A 659 23.25 -17.12 -4.68
N LEU A 660 23.86 -18.18 -5.20
CA LEU A 660 23.41 -19.55 -5.01
C LEU A 660 23.57 -20.00 -3.55
N ASP A 661 24.67 -19.65 -2.90
CA ASP A 661 24.89 -19.88 -1.47
C ASP A 661 23.79 -19.20 -0.63
N GLY A 662 23.50 -17.92 -0.91
CA GLY A 662 22.43 -17.20 -0.21
C GLY A 662 21.05 -17.84 -0.44
N PHE A 663 20.78 -18.36 -1.64
CA PHE A 663 19.53 -19.07 -1.92
C PHE A 663 19.44 -20.40 -1.18
N LEU A 664 20.51 -21.20 -1.20
CA LEU A 664 20.57 -22.52 -0.54
C LEU A 664 20.59 -22.41 0.99
N GLN A 665 21.00 -21.27 1.55
CA GLN A 665 20.84 -20.98 2.98
C GLN A 665 19.40 -20.59 3.33
N SER A 666 18.69 -19.92 2.41
CA SER A 666 17.30 -19.50 2.60
C SER A 666 16.27 -20.61 2.35
N THR A 667 16.66 -21.68 1.64
CA THR A 667 15.79 -22.78 1.24
C THR A 667 16.30 -24.13 1.74
N ASP A 668 15.41 -24.94 2.32
CA ASP A 668 15.75 -26.26 2.87
C ASP A 668 15.87 -27.33 1.76
N TYR A 669 16.92 -27.25 0.93
CA TYR A 669 17.27 -28.30 -0.03
C TYR A 669 18.62 -28.97 0.33
N PRO A 670 18.66 -29.86 1.35
CA PRO A 670 19.91 -30.49 1.81
C PRO A 670 20.66 -31.20 0.69
N ARG A 671 19.94 -31.89 -0.20
CA ARG A 671 20.51 -32.67 -1.32
C ARG A 671 21.22 -31.83 -2.39
N ILE A 672 20.78 -30.59 -2.58
CA ILE A 672 21.39 -29.67 -3.54
C ILE A 672 22.50 -28.88 -2.84
N SER A 673 22.28 -28.54 -1.57
CA SER A 673 23.24 -27.82 -0.73
C SER A 673 24.56 -28.55 -0.59
N TRP A 674 24.56 -29.85 -0.22
CA TRP A 674 25.84 -30.58 -0.06
C TRP A 674 26.60 -30.72 -1.39
N LEU A 675 25.89 -30.91 -2.52
CA LEU A 675 26.53 -31.02 -3.84
C LEU A 675 27.15 -29.69 -4.30
N HIS A 676 26.50 -28.57 -3.97
CA HIS A 676 27.05 -27.24 -4.21
C HIS A 676 28.24 -26.95 -3.29
N ASN A 677 28.14 -27.27 -2.00
CA ASN A 677 29.20 -27.05 -1.02
C ASN A 677 30.50 -27.82 -1.38
N ILE A 678 30.38 -29.02 -1.97
CA ILE A 678 31.53 -29.75 -2.54
C ILE A 678 32.18 -28.98 -3.70
N ALA A 679 31.37 -28.41 -4.60
CA ALA A 679 31.90 -27.64 -5.73
C ALA A 679 32.58 -26.32 -5.28
N VAL A 680 32.15 -25.78 -4.14
CA VAL A 680 32.68 -24.55 -3.51
C VAL A 680 33.89 -24.83 -2.60
N GLU A 681 34.31 -26.10 -2.45
CA GLU A 681 35.40 -26.52 -1.54
C GLU A 681 35.09 -26.20 -0.06
N ASN A 682 33.80 -26.11 0.32
CA ASN A 682 33.36 -25.90 1.70
C ASN A 682 32.97 -27.23 2.35
N PHE A 683 33.98 -27.99 2.74
CA PHE A 683 33.81 -29.33 3.32
C PHE A 683 33.11 -29.32 4.68
N GLN A 684 33.33 -28.29 5.50
CA GLN A 684 32.70 -28.18 6.83
C GLN A 684 31.17 -28.10 6.77
N SER A 685 30.63 -27.24 5.89
CA SER A 685 29.18 -27.11 5.69
C SER A 685 28.59 -28.33 4.99
N THR A 686 29.37 -28.99 4.12
CA THR A 686 29.00 -30.27 3.48
C THR A 686 28.79 -31.35 4.54
N THR A 687 29.72 -31.51 5.48
CA THR A 687 29.62 -32.46 6.59
C THR A 687 28.37 -32.23 7.43
N LEU A 688 28.05 -30.99 7.79
CA LEU A 688 26.88 -30.68 8.62
C LEU A 688 25.55 -30.97 7.89
N THR A 689 25.46 -30.60 6.61
CA THR A 689 24.25 -30.84 5.81
C THR A 689 24.06 -32.32 5.46
N LEU A 690 25.17 -33.02 5.21
CA LEU A 690 25.16 -34.42 4.84
C LEU A 690 24.97 -35.34 6.06
N SER A 691 25.57 -35.05 7.22
CA SER A 691 25.29 -35.77 8.47
C SER A 691 23.82 -35.65 8.90
N GLY A 692 23.19 -34.48 8.69
CA GLY A 692 21.76 -34.28 8.91
C GLY A 692 20.85 -35.07 7.97
N GLU A 693 21.27 -35.30 6.72
CA GLU A 693 20.53 -36.12 5.74
C GLU A 693 20.78 -37.61 5.96
N VAL A 694 22.01 -38.00 6.32
CA VAL A 694 22.42 -39.37 6.65
C VAL A 694 21.74 -39.87 7.93
N ALA A 695 21.49 -38.99 8.91
CA ALA A 695 20.67 -39.33 10.08
C ALA A 695 19.23 -39.73 9.70
N LYS A 696 18.73 -39.28 8.54
CA LYS A 696 17.39 -39.59 8.02
C LYS A 696 17.39 -40.78 7.05
N GLU A 697 18.51 -41.10 6.43
CA GLU A 697 18.61 -42.23 5.49
C GLU A 697 19.03 -43.54 6.20
N THR A 698 18.20 -44.57 6.07
CA THR A 698 18.39 -45.89 6.70
C THR A 698 19.31 -46.84 5.91
N LYS A 699 19.82 -46.41 4.75
CA LYS A 699 20.56 -47.26 3.81
C LYS A 699 22.07 -47.21 4.05
N LEU A 700 22.69 -48.39 4.02
CA LEU A 700 24.13 -48.59 4.25
C LEU A 700 25.02 -47.78 3.28
N ASP A 701 24.59 -47.63 2.02
CA ASP A 701 25.36 -46.98 0.95
C ASP A 701 25.46 -45.44 1.14
N ALA A 702 24.49 -44.82 1.85
CA ALA A 702 24.48 -43.38 2.13
C ALA A 702 25.45 -43.00 3.26
N LYS A 703 25.62 -43.86 4.27
CA LYS A 703 26.58 -43.65 5.36
C LYS A 703 28.04 -43.66 4.89
N GLN A 704 28.38 -44.48 3.89
CA GLN A 704 29.73 -44.50 3.31
C GLN A 704 30.07 -43.24 2.50
N LEU A 705 29.07 -42.61 1.86
CA LEU A 705 29.29 -41.34 1.16
C LEU A 705 29.56 -40.18 2.13
N SER A 706 29.08 -40.27 3.37
CA SER A 706 29.41 -39.32 4.44
C SER A 706 30.87 -39.31 4.82
N THR A 707 31.47 -40.49 4.92
CA THR A 707 32.84 -40.62 5.41
C THR A 707 33.88 -40.29 4.34
N VAL A 708 33.52 -40.40 3.06
CA VAL A 708 34.43 -40.06 1.94
C VAL A 708 34.58 -38.55 1.74
N ALA A 709 33.59 -37.73 2.15
CA ALA A 709 33.60 -36.28 1.99
C ALA A 709 34.52 -35.54 2.99
N GLU A 710 35.09 -36.23 3.99
CA GLU A 710 35.81 -35.63 5.14
C GLU A 710 37.34 -35.70 5.07
N ASN A 711 37.93 -36.08 3.93
CA ASN A 711 39.39 -36.12 3.79
C ASN A 711 40.00 -34.76 3.42
N ASP A 712 39.83 -33.74 4.27
CA ASP A 712 40.70 -32.57 4.26
C ASP A 712 41.98 -32.89 5.04
N LEU A 713 43.07 -33.09 4.30
CA LEU A 713 44.40 -33.49 4.77
C LEU A 713 45.11 -32.49 5.71
N GLU A 714 44.45 -31.41 6.15
CA GLU A 714 45.10 -30.31 6.89
C GLU A 714 44.64 -30.15 8.36
N SER A 715 43.57 -30.83 8.84
CA SER A 715 43.06 -30.65 10.21
C SER A 715 43.58 -31.67 11.26
N PHE A 716 44.48 -32.58 10.87
CA PHE A 716 44.91 -33.78 11.60
C PHE A 716 45.64 -33.59 12.96
N ASN A 717 45.71 -32.38 13.55
CA ASN A 717 46.63 -32.09 14.68
C ASN A 717 45.99 -31.63 16.00
N SER A 718 44.67 -31.68 16.18
CA SER A 718 44.04 -31.38 17.48
C SER A 718 43.49 -32.64 18.15
N GLY A 719 43.79 -32.86 19.44
CA GLY A 719 43.37 -34.06 20.20
C GLY A 719 41.86 -34.30 20.25
N GLN A 720 41.03 -33.30 19.96
CA GLN A 720 39.58 -33.42 19.87
C GLN A 720 39.12 -34.16 18.60
N VAL A 721 39.90 -34.08 17.52
CA VAL A 721 39.67 -34.84 16.27
C VAL A 721 39.99 -36.32 16.45
N GLN A 722 40.83 -36.68 17.42
CA GLN A 722 41.21 -38.07 17.64
C GLN A 722 40.13 -38.88 18.36
N ASP A 723 39.42 -38.26 19.30
CA ASP A 723 38.23 -38.85 19.92
C ASP A 723 37.07 -38.97 18.90
N ASP A 724 36.89 -37.95 18.06
CA ASP A 724 35.89 -38.00 16.97
C ASP A 724 36.25 -39.10 15.94
N LEU A 725 37.53 -39.21 15.54
CA LEU A 725 38.02 -40.27 14.65
C LEU A 725 37.79 -41.66 15.23
N GLN A 726 37.97 -41.86 16.53
CA GLN A 726 37.72 -43.15 17.17
C GLN A 726 36.25 -43.55 17.09
N VAL A 727 35.33 -42.61 17.30
CA VAL A 727 33.88 -42.85 17.14
C VAL A 727 33.53 -43.25 15.69
N TYR A 728 34.24 -42.70 14.70
CA TYR A 728 34.04 -43.05 13.30
C TYR A 728 34.67 -44.38 12.91
N ASP A 729 35.86 -44.69 13.42
CA ASP A 729 36.53 -45.98 13.22
C ASP A 729 35.67 -47.11 13.80
N ASP A 730 35.12 -46.90 15.00
CA ASP A 730 34.16 -47.81 15.65
C ASP A 730 32.90 -48.02 14.78
N GLN A 731 32.38 -46.96 14.13
CA GLN A 731 31.23 -47.07 13.24
C GLN A 731 31.55 -47.78 11.91
N LEU A 732 32.76 -47.62 11.38
CA LEU A 732 33.21 -48.30 10.16
C LEU A 732 33.39 -49.79 10.40
N ASP A 733 34.01 -50.16 11.53
CA ASP A 733 34.16 -51.55 11.98
C ASP A 733 32.80 -52.25 12.08
N LEU A 734 31.78 -51.58 12.65
CA LEU A 734 30.43 -52.14 12.76
C LEU A 734 29.78 -52.35 11.37
N VAL A 735 30.02 -51.45 10.42
CA VAL A 735 29.53 -51.57 9.04
C VAL A 735 30.27 -52.68 8.28
N GLU A 736 31.57 -52.86 8.55
CA GLU A 736 32.37 -53.96 8.02
C GLU A 736 31.90 -55.30 8.57
N LEU A 737 31.68 -55.44 9.87
CA LEU A 737 31.13 -56.64 10.49
C LEU A 737 29.75 -57.00 9.91
N GLN A 738 28.87 -56.02 9.72
CA GLN A 738 27.57 -56.22 9.05
C GLN A 738 27.74 -56.77 7.63
N ARG A 739 28.77 -56.33 6.90
CA ARG A 739 29.09 -56.82 5.57
C ARG A 739 29.58 -58.26 5.62
N GLU A 740 30.45 -58.60 6.56
CA GLU A 740 31.00 -59.95 6.74
C GLU A 740 29.88 -60.96 7.08
N ILE A 741 29.00 -60.64 8.04
CA ILE A 741 27.83 -61.46 8.39
C ILE A 741 26.94 -61.67 7.16
N ARG A 742 26.77 -60.63 6.33
CA ARG A 742 25.96 -60.74 5.11
C ARG A 742 26.61 -61.67 4.07
N VAL A 743 27.93 -61.62 3.91
CA VAL A 743 28.67 -62.54 3.03
C VAL A 743 28.56 -63.98 3.54
N GLU A 744 28.64 -64.18 4.86
CA GLU A 744 28.43 -65.48 5.51
C GLU A 744 27.00 -65.99 5.21
N PHE A 745 25.97 -65.17 5.41
CA PHE A 745 24.58 -65.55 5.15
C PHE A 745 24.33 -65.84 3.66
N ASP A 746 24.87 -65.03 2.75
CA ASP A 746 24.79 -65.26 1.31
C ASP A 746 25.44 -66.62 0.93
N SER A 747 26.52 -67.02 1.62
CA SER A 747 27.19 -68.32 1.41
C SER A 747 26.36 -69.51 1.90
N ILE A 748 25.76 -69.42 3.10
CA ILE A 748 24.92 -70.48 3.69
C ILE A 748 23.65 -70.69 2.85
N VAL A 749 23.04 -69.60 2.38
CA VAL A 749 21.88 -69.66 1.48
C VAL A 749 22.26 -70.32 0.14
N ALA A 750 23.47 -70.08 -0.36
CA ALA A 750 23.96 -70.72 -1.58
C ALA A 750 24.22 -72.24 -1.39
N GLU A 751 24.72 -72.64 -0.22
CA GLU A 751 24.96 -74.06 0.13
C GLU A 751 23.67 -74.86 0.32
N ALA A 752 22.60 -74.23 0.81
CA ALA A 752 21.28 -74.85 0.98
C ALA A 752 20.59 -75.25 -0.35
N ASN A 753 21.17 -74.90 -1.50
CA ASN A 753 20.81 -75.40 -2.84
C ASN A 753 19.32 -75.24 -3.20
N VAL A 754 18.70 -74.15 -2.76
CA VAL A 754 17.29 -73.82 -3.02
C VAL A 754 17.12 -73.47 -4.51
N ARG A 755 16.09 -74.03 -5.17
CA ARG A 755 15.84 -73.79 -6.60
C ARG A 755 15.48 -72.32 -6.88
N GLY A 756 16.32 -71.63 -7.65
CA GLY A 756 16.07 -70.25 -8.10
C GLY A 756 16.70 -69.20 -7.17
N ARG A 757 16.38 -67.91 -7.38
CA ARG A 757 16.71 -66.87 -6.39
C ARG A 757 15.62 -66.89 -5.30
N PRO A 758 15.89 -67.39 -4.09
CA PRO A 758 14.90 -67.40 -3.02
C PRO A 758 14.48 -65.97 -2.66
N SER A 759 13.20 -65.76 -2.29
CA SER A 759 12.75 -64.48 -1.73
C SER A 759 13.42 -64.22 -0.38
N ILE A 760 13.46 -62.95 0.06
CA ILE A 760 14.08 -62.55 1.34
C ILE A 760 13.47 -63.32 2.52
N ASP A 761 12.17 -63.62 2.47
CA ASP A 761 11.50 -64.43 3.50
C ASP A 761 12.00 -65.87 3.53
N VAL A 762 12.16 -66.49 2.35
CA VAL A 762 12.68 -67.86 2.23
C VAL A 762 14.15 -67.93 2.65
N GLN A 763 14.94 -66.89 2.34
CA GLN A 763 16.33 -66.80 2.79
C GLN A 763 16.42 -66.74 4.32
N ALA A 764 15.58 -65.91 4.95
CA ALA A 764 15.52 -65.80 6.41
C ALA A 764 15.06 -67.12 7.06
N ASP A 765 14.13 -67.86 6.45
CA ASP A 765 13.69 -69.16 6.96
C ASP A 765 14.77 -70.24 6.85
N VAL A 766 15.52 -70.27 5.74
CA VAL A 766 16.66 -71.20 5.55
C VAL A 766 17.77 -70.89 6.56
N LEU A 767 18.11 -69.62 6.74
CA LEU A 767 19.11 -69.19 7.72
C LEU A 767 18.69 -69.53 9.14
N ALA A 768 17.42 -69.33 9.50
CA ALA A 768 16.91 -69.71 10.81
C ALA A 768 16.95 -71.23 11.05
N GLN A 769 16.75 -72.04 10.01
CA GLN A 769 16.80 -73.50 10.13
C GLN A 769 18.23 -74.04 10.32
N GLU A 770 19.22 -73.41 9.70
CA GLU A 770 20.63 -73.85 9.75
C GLU A 770 21.41 -73.25 10.92
N LEU A 771 21.06 -72.02 11.34
CA LEU A 771 21.84 -71.25 12.34
C LEU A 771 21.22 -71.20 13.73
N ILE A 772 19.92 -71.43 13.91
CA ILE A 772 19.29 -71.33 15.24
C ILE A 772 19.21 -72.73 15.89
N PRO A 773 19.68 -72.90 17.15
CA PRO A 773 19.51 -74.15 17.86
C PRO A 773 18.03 -74.45 18.16
N SER A 774 17.65 -75.73 18.21
CA SER A 774 16.27 -76.15 18.54
C SER A 774 15.84 -75.83 19.98
N THR A 775 16.74 -75.29 20.80
CA THR A 775 16.54 -74.87 22.20
C THR A 775 16.10 -73.41 22.34
N VAL A 776 16.13 -72.64 21.24
CA VAL A 776 15.67 -71.25 21.18
C VAL A 776 14.16 -71.22 21.00
N GLU A 777 13.50 -70.40 21.82
CA GLU A 777 12.05 -70.24 21.84
C GLU A 777 11.52 -69.46 20.61
N ASP A 778 10.22 -69.56 20.35
CA ASP A 778 9.60 -69.13 19.08
C ASP A 778 9.68 -67.61 18.83
N ALA A 779 9.62 -66.76 19.88
CA ALA A 779 9.65 -65.31 19.71
C ALA A 779 11.07 -64.80 19.42
N ASN A 780 12.09 -65.38 20.05
CA ASN A 780 13.50 -65.14 19.72
C ASN A 780 13.86 -65.58 18.30
N ASN A 781 13.30 -66.70 17.83
CA ASN A 781 13.44 -67.14 16.44
C ASN A 781 12.78 -66.15 15.46
N ALA A 782 11.57 -65.68 15.77
CA ALA A 782 10.89 -64.66 14.99
C ALA A 782 11.67 -63.32 14.94
N LEU A 783 12.30 -62.94 16.06
CA LEU A 783 13.19 -61.78 16.14
C LEU A 783 14.40 -61.95 15.22
N PHE A 784 15.11 -63.07 15.29
CA PHE A 784 16.24 -63.36 14.40
C PHE A 784 15.84 -63.25 12.92
N LYS A 785 14.74 -63.90 12.52
CA LYS A 785 14.24 -63.82 11.14
C LYS A 785 13.96 -62.38 10.71
N ARG A 786 13.41 -61.54 11.58
CA ARG A 786 13.15 -60.13 11.28
C ARG A 786 14.45 -59.34 11.06
N LEU A 787 15.43 -59.52 11.94
CA LEU A 787 16.70 -58.81 11.87
C LEU A 787 17.52 -59.24 10.63
N VAL A 788 17.50 -60.53 10.28
CA VAL A 788 18.09 -61.04 9.04
C VAL A 788 17.42 -60.43 7.80
N LYS A 789 16.09 -60.29 7.79
CA LYS A 789 15.39 -59.62 6.68
C LYS A 789 15.82 -58.17 6.53
N GLN A 790 16.02 -57.43 7.63
CA GLN A 790 16.51 -56.05 7.61
C GLN A 790 17.94 -55.98 7.05
N LEU A 791 18.82 -56.90 7.46
CA LEU A 791 20.19 -56.99 6.94
C LEU A 791 20.23 -57.30 5.43
N LEU A 792 19.41 -58.25 4.97
CA LEU A 792 19.31 -58.62 3.56
C LEU A 792 18.74 -57.48 2.69
N GLN A 793 17.89 -56.62 3.26
CA GLN A 793 17.37 -55.40 2.63
C GLN A 793 18.36 -54.22 2.62
N ARG A 794 19.57 -54.39 3.19
CA ARG A 794 20.62 -53.36 3.35
C ARG A 794 20.24 -52.22 4.30
N ASN A 795 19.35 -52.50 5.25
CA ASN A 795 19.10 -51.57 6.35
C ASN A 795 20.22 -51.70 7.38
N VAL A 796 20.65 -50.57 7.95
CA VAL A 796 21.63 -50.57 9.04
C VAL A 796 20.95 -51.08 10.31
N LEU A 797 21.50 -52.13 10.92
CA LEU A 797 21.05 -52.64 12.21
C LEU A 797 21.67 -51.84 13.36
N SER A 798 20.95 -51.75 14.49
CA SER A 798 21.52 -51.20 15.72
C SER A 798 22.59 -52.15 16.29
N SER A 799 23.51 -51.63 17.12
CA SER A 799 24.51 -52.46 17.81
C SER A 799 23.87 -53.56 18.66
N TYR A 800 22.74 -53.29 19.30
CA TYR A 800 21.94 -54.26 20.05
C TYR A 800 21.35 -55.37 19.16
N ASP A 801 20.84 -55.00 17.98
CA ASP A 801 20.31 -55.97 17.03
C ASP A 801 21.41 -56.86 16.44
N LEU A 802 22.62 -56.33 16.26
CA LEU A 802 23.78 -57.14 15.89
C LEU A 802 24.15 -58.14 16.97
N VAL A 803 24.17 -57.73 18.24
CA VAL A 803 24.41 -58.65 19.37
C VAL A 803 23.36 -59.75 19.40
N ASP A 804 22.09 -59.46 19.14
CA ASP A 804 21.05 -60.50 19.07
C ASP A 804 21.24 -61.47 17.90
N ILE A 805 21.59 -60.99 16.69
CA ILE A 805 21.89 -61.89 15.56
C ILE A 805 23.08 -62.80 15.87
N LEU A 806 24.13 -62.25 16.51
CA LEU A 806 25.37 -62.96 16.80
C LEU A 806 25.25 -63.93 17.98
N THR A 807 24.34 -63.69 18.93
CA THR A 807 24.18 -64.54 20.13
C THR A 807 23.07 -65.57 20.00
N LEU A 808 22.10 -65.40 19.09
CA LEU A 808 21.04 -66.38 18.82
C LEU A 808 21.47 -67.52 17.88
N ARG A 809 22.67 -67.44 17.30
CA ARG A 809 23.22 -68.45 16.37
C ARG A 809 24.05 -69.52 17.09
N ILE A 810 23.98 -70.76 16.61
CA ILE A 810 24.81 -71.89 17.08
C ILE A 810 26.28 -71.53 16.92
N SER A 811 27.05 -71.64 17.99
CA SER A 811 28.51 -71.52 17.90
C SER A 811 29.12 -72.85 17.48
N LYS A 812 29.48 -73.00 16.20
CA LYS A 812 30.38 -74.08 15.77
C LYS A 812 31.71 -73.96 16.54
N PRO A 813 32.46 -75.05 16.76
CA PRO A 813 33.73 -75.01 17.51
C PRO A 813 34.82 -74.09 16.90
N GLU A 814 34.63 -73.62 15.66
CA GLU A 814 35.48 -72.63 14.96
C GLU A 814 34.82 -71.23 14.86
N SER A 815 33.64 -71.02 15.45
CA SER A 815 32.84 -69.81 15.30
C SER A 815 33.23 -68.72 16.30
N THR A 816 33.48 -67.51 15.83
CA THR A 816 33.79 -66.31 16.63
C THR A 816 32.54 -65.55 17.07
N SER A 817 31.34 -66.10 16.90
CA SER A 817 30.04 -65.44 17.18
C SER A 817 29.95 -64.63 18.47
N PHE A 818 30.32 -65.21 19.60
CA PHE A 818 30.29 -64.53 20.89
C PHE A 818 31.42 -63.50 21.04
N ILE A 819 32.54 -63.71 20.35
CA ILE A 819 33.68 -62.78 20.30
C ILE A 819 33.32 -61.56 19.44
N ASP A 820 32.71 -61.77 18.28
CA ASP A 820 32.22 -60.70 17.40
C ASP A 820 31.14 -59.88 18.13
N ALA A 821 30.24 -60.54 18.88
CA ALA A 821 29.25 -59.85 19.71
C ALA A 821 29.90 -59.01 20.83
N ALA A 822 30.98 -59.50 21.44
CA ALA A 822 31.74 -58.75 22.43
C ALA A 822 32.43 -57.53 21.80
N SER A 823 32.99 -57.69 20.60
CA SER A 823 33.62 -56.61 19.84
C SER A 823 32.65 -55.49 19.47
N VAL A 824 31.36 -55.81 19.25
CA VAL A 824 30.28 -54.83 19.03
C VAL A 824 29.95 -54.05 20.32
N ILE A 825 29.98 -54.73 21.47
CA ILE A 825 29.70 -54.11 22.77
C ILE A 825 30.85 -53.18 23.19
N GLU A 826 32.10 -53.58 22.96
CA GLU A 826 33.30 -52.74 23.16
C GLU A 826 33.20 -51.40 22.42
N ARG A 827 32.80 -51.45 21.16
CA ARG A 827 32.65 -50.30 20.24
C ARG A 827 31.40 -49.47 20.48
N THR A 828 30.54 -49.86 21.42
CA THR A 828 29.30 -49.15 21.74
C THR A 828 29.48 -48.28 22.99
N SER A 829 28.92 -47.07 23.00
CA SER A 829 29.03 -46.13 24.12
C SER A 829 28.63 -46.75 25.47
N LYS A 830 29.60 -46.75 26.40
CA LYS A 830 29.57 -47.38 27.73
C LYS A 830 28.55 -46.75 28.71
N GLU A 831 27.99 -45.58 28.38
CA GLU A 831 27.09 -44.81 29.27
C GLU A 831 25.60 -45.14 29.11
N SER A 832 25.22 -45.96 28.13
CA SER A 832 23.81 -46.28 27.87
C SER A 832 23.29 -47.43 28.76
N LYS A 833 22.06 -47.32 29.26
CA LYS A 833 21.38 -48.46 29.95
C LYS A 833 21.22 -49.67 29.04
N GLU A 834 21.11 -49.40 27.74
CA GLU A 834 21.04 -50.41 26.69
C GLU A 834 22.33 -51.25 26.70
N HIS A 835 23.51 -50.65 26.91
CA HIS A 835 24.82 -51.33 26.88
C HIS A 835 24.89 -52.41 27.96
N THR A 836 24.41 -52.10 29.16
CA THR A 836 24.33 -53.07 30.26
C THR A 836 23.37 -54.22 29.93
N ASP A 837 22.27 -53.96 29.24
CA ASP A 837 21.29 -54.99 28.89
C ASP A 837 21.76 -55.89 27.72
N ALA A 838 22.50 -55.35 26.74
CA ALA A 838 23.24 -56.17 25.75
C ALA A 838 24.25 -57.08 26.42
N LEU A 839 25.04 -56.52 27.35
CA LEU A 839 26.07 -57.25 28.06
C LEU A 839 25.48 -58.41 28.87
N ARG A 840 24.38 -58.17 29.59
CA ARG A 840 23.62 -59.21 30.29
C ARG A 840 23.11 -60.29 29.36
N THR A 841 22.60 -59.91 28.19
CA THR A 841 22.07 -60.85 27.19
C THR A 841 23.18 -61.71 26.56
N LEU A 842 24.33 -61.10 26.26
CA LEU A 842 25.52 -61.82 25.78
C LEU A 842 25.95 -62.91 26.77
N TRP A 843 26.17 -62.53 28.04
CA TRP A 843 26.61 -63.48 29.05
C TRP A 843 25.54 -64.51 29.40
N ARG A 844 24.26 -64.12 29.48
CA ARG A 844 23.16 -65.06 29.74
C ARG A 844 23.10 -66.16 28.67
N ARG A 845 23.18 -65.78 27.39
CA ARG A 845 23.16 -66.74 26.28
C ARG A 845 24.44 -67.58 26.22
N ALA A 846 25.61 -67.01 26.51
CA ALA A 846 26.86 -67.77 26.59
C ALA A 846 26.82 -68.86 27.69
N TRP A 847 26.22 -68.58 28.85
CA TRP A 847 26.05 -69.57 29.92
C TRP A 847 25.03 -70.67 29.60
N ILE A 848 24.03 -70.38 28.76
CA ILE A 848 22.95 -71.33 28.40
C ILE A 848 23.35 -72.23 27.23
N GLU A 849 24.26 -71.80 26.36
CA GLU A 849 24.70 -72.55 25.17
C GLU A 849 25.36 -73.89 25.55
N ASP A 850 26.18 -73.91 26.60
CA ASP A 850 26.92 -75.10 27.04
C ASP A 850 26.09 -75.98 27.99
N ASP A 851 26.12 -77.31 27.80
CA ASP A 851 25.47 -78.27 28.71
C ASP A 851 26.34 -78.53 29.94
N TRP A 852 26.23 -77.66 30.94
CA TRP A 852 26.97 -77.77 32.22
C TRP A 852 26.69 -79.06 32.98
N ILE A 853 25.59 -79.78 32.69
CA ILE A 853 25.30 -81.07 33.30
C ILE A 853 26.20 -82.16 32.69
N GLN A 854 26.48 -82.11 31.38
CA GLN A 854 27.44 -83.00 30.72
C GLN A 854 28.89 -82.69 31.07
N VAL A 855 29.21 -81.40 31.31
CA VAL A 855 30.51 -80.99 31.85
C VAL A 855 30.70 -81.54 33.28
N ARG A 856 29.60 -81.69 34.05
CA ARG A 856 29.60 -82.16 35.45
C ARG A 856 29.52 -83.70 35.61
N ASP A 857 28.68 -84.38 34.83
CA ASP A 857 28.32 -85.79 35.09
C ASP A 857 29.34 -86.78 34.53
N GLN A 858 30.52 -86.86 35.14
CA GLN A 858 31.52 -87.87 34.78
C GLN A 858 32.32 -88.35 35.99
N SER A 859 31.78 -89.35 36.69
CA SER A 859 32.39 -90.05 37.84
C SER A 859 33.75 -90.75 37.58
N SER A 860 34.43 -90.48 36.44
CA SER A 860 35.70 -91.11 36.06
C SER A 860 36.70 -90.22 35.28
N GLN A 861 36.54 -88.89 35.24
CA GLN A 861 37.51 -87.99 34.61
C GLN A 861 38.54 -87.42 35.63
N THR A 862 39.73 -87.10 35.13
CA THR A 862 40.78 -86.39 35.89
C THR A 862 40.55 -84.87 35.86
N ASP A 863 41.06 -84.15 36.86
CA ASP A 863 40.97 -82.67 36.93
C ASP A 863 41.47 -81.97 35.65
N GLU A 864 42.48 -82.54 34.97
CA GLU A 864 42.98 -82.04 33.68
C GLU A 864 41.98 -82.17 32.52
N GLN A 865 41.12 -83.20 32.55
CA GLN A 865 40.11 -83.42 31.50
C GLN A 865 38.88 -82.56 31.71
N ILE A 866 38.46 -82.39 32.96
CA ILE A 866 37.39 -81.43 33.32
C ILE A 866 37.81 -80.02 32.88
N TRP A 867 39.07 -79.67 33.11
CA TRP A 867 39.60 -78.39 32.69
C TRP A 867 39.66 -78.21 31.16
N ARG A 868 40.05 -79.24 30.40
CA ARG A 868 39.99 -79.17 28.92
C ARG A 868 38.57 -78.95 28.42
N ASN A 869 37.58 -79.60 29.03
CA ASN A 869 36.18 -79.40 28.67
C ASN A 869 35.72 -77.97 29.00
N ILE A 870 36.15 -77.41 30.14
CA ILE A 870 35.90 -76.00 30.48
C ILE A 870 36.55 -75.07 29.44
N GLN A 871 37.77 -75.38 28.98
CA GLN A 871 38.45 -74.59 27.94
C GLN A 871 37.72 -74.59 26.58
N GLU A 872 36.89 -75.60 26.34
CA GLU A 872 36.08 -75.73 25.13
C GLU A 872 34.69 -75.05 25.22
N THR A 873 34.34 -74.49 26.38
CA THR A 873 33.07 -73.74 26.57
C THR A 873 33.09 -72.36 25.92
N ALA A 874 31.91 -71.86 25.54
CA ALA A 874 31.74 -70.51 24.99
C ALA A 874 32.11 -69.43 26.02
N VAL A 875 31.78 -69.66 27.29
CA VAL A 875 32.11 -68.78 28.42
C VAL A 875 33.62 -68.59 28.57
N TRP A 876 34.40 -69.68 28.51
CA TRP A 876 35.86 -69.59 28.62
C TRP A 876 36.51 -68.85 27.46
N ARG A 877 36.07 -69.14 26.22
CA ARG A 877 36.59 -68.45 25.02
C ARG A 877 36.31 -66.94 25.08
N LEU A 878 35.10 -66.57 25.51
CA LEU A 878 34.71 -65.16 25.68
C LEU A 878 35.56 -64.47 26.77
N MET A 879 35.78 -65.11 27.91
CA MET A 879 36.63 -64.57 28.99
C MET A 879 38.07 -64.36 28.53
N MET A 880 38.67 -65.34 27.85
CA MET A 880 40.05 -65.25 27.35
C MET A 880 40.22 -64.13 26.32
N TYR A 881 39.22 -63.91 25.46
CA TYR A 881 39.22 -62.80 24.51
C TYR A 881 39.15 -61.44 25.22
N LEU A 882 38.22 -61.26 26.16
CA LEU A 882 38.09 -59.98 26.87
C LEU A 882 39.34 -59.63 27.70
N ILE A 883 40.01 -60.64 28.26
CA ILE A 883 41.27 -60.45 29.00
C ILE A 883 42.42 -60.10 28.04
N SER A 884 42.48 -60.71 26.85
CA SER A 884 43.54 -60.41 25.86
C SER A 884 43.41 -59.01 25.26
N VAL A 885 42.18 -58.46 25.20
CA VAL A 885 41.88 -57.10 24.76
C VAL A 885 41.95 -56.09 25.93
N HIS A 886 42.27 -56.54 27.15
CA HIS A 886 42.34 -55.71 28.37
C HIS A 886 41.03 -55.02 28.78
N GLU A 887 39.87 -55.55 28.36
CA GLU A 887 38.54 -55.05 28.71
C GLU A 887 37.90 -55.87 29.85
N GLU A 888 38.60 -55.96 30.99
CA GLU A 888 38.11 -56.68 32.18
C GLU A 888 36.79 -56.13 32.74
N SER A 889 36.44 -54.88 32.41
CA SER A 889 35.19 -54.22 32.83
C SER A 889 33.93 -54.82 32.21
N LEU A 890 34.03 -55.60 31.14
CA LEU A 890 32.90 -56.25 30.48
C LEU A 890 32.60 -57.65 31.02
N ILE A 891 33.38 -58.15 31.98
CA ILE A 891 33.16 -59.47 32.59
C ILE A 891 32.19 -59.30 33.78
N ILE A 892 30.97 -59.82 33.64
CA ILE A 892 29.92 -59.75 34.68
C ILE A 892 29.64 -61.12 35.31
N PRO A 893 29.26 -61.15 36.60
CA PRO A 893 28.93 -62.40 37.27
C PRO A 893 27.63 -63.01 36.72
N PRO A 894 27.47 -64.35 36.79
CA PRO A 894 26.25 -65.03 36.34
C PRO A 894 24.98 -64.52 37.02
N SER A 895 25.09 -64.08 38.28
CA SER A 895 23.99 -63.47 39.05
C SER A 895 23.53 -62.12 38.50
N GLU A 896 24.42 -61.36 37.87
CA GLU A 896 24.08 -60.11 37.17
C GLU A 896 23.59 -60.36 35.74
N ALA A 897 24.13 -61.37 35.05
CA ALA A 897 23.66 -61.79 33.72
C ALA A 897 22.23 -62.35 33.72
N ALA A 898 21.78 -62.91 34.84
CA ALA A 898 20.42 -63.42 35.02
C ALA A 898 19.33 -62.33 35.02
N ILE A 899 19.69 -61.05 35.15
CA ILE A 899 18.73 -59.94 35.17
C ILE A 899 18.18 -59.71 33.75
N THR A 900 16.85 -59.76 33.62
CA THR A 900 16.14 -59.50 32.35
C THR A 900 15.73 -58.03 32.21
N PRO A 901 15.64 -57.52 30.96
CA PRO A 901 15.20 -56.16 30.70
C PRO A 901 13.70 -55.99 30.97
N THR A 902 13.29 -54.77 31.33
CA THR A 902 11.88 -54.45 31.58
C THR A 902 11.04 -54.36 30.29
N SER A 903 9.72 -54.54 30.40
CA SER A 903 8.79 -54.33 29.27
C SER A 903 8.90 -52.92 28.64
N ALA A 904 9.20 -51.90 29.46
CA ALA A 904 9.40 -50.52 28.99
C ALA A 904 10.66 -50.36 28.13
N THR A 905 11.76 -51.03 28.48
CA THR A 905 13.02 -50.99 27.72
C THR A 905 12.94 -51.79 26.41
N LEU A 906 12.16 -52.88 26.38
CA LEU A 906 11.87 -53.62 25.14
C LEU A 906 10.93 -52.84 24.21
N SER A 907 9.97 -52.11 24.77
CA SER A 907 9.04 -51.27 24.00
C SER A 907 9.72 -50.03 23.39
N SER A 908 10.69 -49.43 24.09
CA SER A 908 11.49 -48.34 23.52
C SER A 908 12.41 -48.82 22.41
N ARG A 909 12.92 -50.05 22.51
CA ARG A 909 13.80 -50.65 21.52
C ARG A 909 13.06 -51.04 20.23
N PHE A 910 11.84 -51.55 20.34
CA PHE A 910 11.06 -52.00 19.19
C PHE A 910 9.70 -51.29 19.12
N PRO A 911 9.68 -49.99 18.75
CA PRO A 911 8.44 -49.22 18.67
C PRO A 911 7.45 -49.77 17.63
N ASP A 912 7.96 -50.48 16.61
CA ASP A 912 7.17 -51.06 15.54
C ASP A 912 6.53 -52.42 15.90
N LEU A 913 6.88 -53.02 17.04
CA LEU A 913 6.31 -54.30 17.46
C LEU A 913 4.99 -54.11 18.21
N PRO A 914 3.96 -54.92 17.91
CA PRO A 914 2.73 -54.89 18.68
C PRO A 914 2.98 -55.44 20.10
N GLY A 915 2.25 -54.92 21.10
CA GLY A 915 2.47 -55.27 22.52
C GLY A 915 2.50 -56.77 22.83
N HIS A 916 1.69 -57.58 22.14
CA HIS A 916 1.70 -59.04 22.31
C HIS A 916 3.00 -59.72 21.85
N ALA A 917 3.71 -59.15 20.86
CA ALA A 917 5.01 -59.66 20.42
C ALA A 917 6.12 -59.25 21.40
N ILE A 918 5.99 -58.07 22.03
CA ILE A 918 6.89 -57.61 23.10
C ILE A 918 6.71 -58.50 24.34
N ASP A 919 5.47 -58.83 24.71
CA ASP A 919 5.17 -59.74 25.83
C ASP A 919 5.70 -61.16 25.57
N ALA A 920 5.61 -61.65 24.31
CA ALA A 920 6.17 -62.93 23.92
C ALA A 920 7.71 -62.96 24.01
N LEU A 921 8.38 -61.89 23.55
CA LEU A 921 9.83 -61.75 23.71
C LEU A 921 10.25 -61.68 25.17
N LEU A 922 9.49 -60.96 26.01
CA LEU A 922 9.76 -60.90 27.44
C LEU A 922 9.60 -62.28 28.09
N SER A 923 8.58 -63.05 27.71
CA SER A 923 8.40 -64.44 28.15
C SER A 923 9.60 -65.33 27.75
N ASP A 924 10.13 -65.19 26.53
CA ASP A 924 11.29 -65.94 26.08
C ASP A 924 12.55 -65.59 26.90
N LEU A 925 12.75 -64.31 27.21
CA LEU A 925 13.86 -63.84 28.06
C LEU A 925 13.72 -64.30 29.51
N GLU A 926 12.49 -64.34 30.06
CA GLU A 926 12.21 -64.91 31.38
C GLU A 926 12.51 -66.42 31.41
N LEU A 927 12.26 -67.15 30.31
CA LEU A 927 12.63 -68.56 30.19
C LEU A 927 14.15 -68.76 30.16
N GLU A 928 14.90 -67.90 29.46
CA GLU A 928 16.37 -67.86 29.52
C GLU A 928 16.85 -67.62 30.96
N GLU A 929 16.25 -66.65 31.66
CA GLU A 929 16.56 -66.37 33.06
C GLU A 929 16.28 -67.56 33.98
N ILE A 930 15.17 -68.26 33.80
CA ILE A 930 14.85 -69.47 34.57
C ILE A 930 15.89 -70.58 34.30
N LYS A 931 16.33 -70.74 33.04
CA LYS A 931 17.39 -71.71 32.67
C LYS A 931 18.70 -71.37 33.40
N LEU A 932 19.12 -70.10 33.41
CA LEU A 932 20.33 -69.65 34.11
C LEU A 932 20.19 -69.74 35.65
N ARG A 933 19.04 -69.37 36.22
CA ARG A 933 18.80 -69.49 37.67
C ARG A 933 18.80 -70.94 38.15
N ARG A 934 18.29 -71.89 37.35
CA ARG A 934 18.40 -73.32 37.66
C ARG A 934 19.85 -73.80 37.69
N LEU A 935 20.70 -73.24 36.83
CA LEU A 935 22.15 -73.50 36.86
C LEU A 935 22.78 -72.93 38.14
N LEU A 936 22.40 -71.71 38.55
CA LEU A 936 22.86 -71.08 39.80
C LEU A 936 22.42 -71.85 41.06
N ASP A 937 21.15 -72.28 41.13
CA ASP A 937 20.60 -73.05 42.25
C ASP A 937 21.25 -74.45 42.40
N SER A 938 21.89 -74.96 41.34
CA SER A 938 22.57 -76.25 41.33
C SER A 938 23.95 -76.26 42.01
N GLY A 939 24.45 -75.09 42.42
CA GLY A 939 25.42 -74.95 43.51
C GLY A 939 26.86 -74.52 43.16
N ASP A 940 27.34 -74.69 41.93
CA ASP A 940 28.79 -74.56 41.66
C ASP A 940 29.18 -73.51 40.60
N VAL A 941 28.22 -72.92 39.88
CA VAL A 941 28.49 -72.03 38.73
C VAL A 941 29.15 -70.71 39.15
N GLU A 942 28.79 -70.16 40.31
CA GLU A 942 29.37 -68.91 40.82
C GLU A 942 30.79 -69.12 41.35
N GLU A 943 31.08 -70.30 41.92
CA GLU A 943 32.44 -70.72 42.30
C GLU A 943 33.31 -71.01 41.07
N TRP A 944 32.74 -71.65 40.05
CA TRP A 944 33.42 -71.92 38.77
C TRP A 944 33.70 -70.62 38.01
N TYR A 945 32.80 -69.64 38.06
CA TYR A 945 33.06 -68.30 37.54
C TYR A 945 34.26 -67.66 38.27
N ALA A 946 34.28 -67.69 39.61
CA ALA A 946 35.38 -67.11 40.39
C ALA A 946 36.72 -67.82 40.10
N GLU A 947 36.72 -69.15 39.98
CA GLU A 947 37.92 -69.93 39.66
C GLU A 947 38.36 -69.75 38.19
N ALA A 948 37.41 -69.69 37.25
CA ALA A 948 37.70 -69.45 35.83
C ALA A 948 38.28 -68.05 35.60
N VAL A 949 37.75 -67.01 36.25
CA VAL A 949 38.29 -65.64 36.17
C VAL A 949 39.71 -65.59 36.75
N GLU A 950 39.94 -66.19 37.92
CA GLU A 950 41.26 -66.19 38.56
C GLU A 950 42.31 -66.95 37.71
N ARG A 951 41.92 -68.10 37.13
CA ARG A 951 42.82 -68.89 36.28
C ARG A 951 43.00 -68.29 34.89
N ALA A 952 41.98 -67.66 34.30
CA ALA A 952 42.11 -66.96 33.02
C ALA A 952 43.12 -65.80 33.14
N LYS A 953 43.11 -65.10 34.28
CA LYS A 953 44.12 -64.07 34.63
C LYS A 953 45.52 -64.62 34.88
N GLN A 954 45.66 -65.90 35.20
CA GLN A 954 46.96 -66.57 35.36
C GLN A 954 47.50 -67.15 34.05
N VAL A 955 46.63 -67.40 33.07
CA VAL A 955 46.96 -67.98 31.76
C VAL A 955 47.25 -66.91 30.70
N ALA A 956 46.54 -65.78 30.75
CA ALA A 956 46.85 -64.57 30.00
C ALA A 956 48.09 -63.86 30.59
#